data_AF-A0A3D1FCH7-F1
#
_entry.id   AF-A0A3D1FCH7-F1
#
_cell.length_a   1.000
_cell.length_b   1.000
_cell.length_c   1.000
_cell.angle_alpha   90.00
_cell.angle_beta   90.00
_cell.angle_gamma   90.00
#
_symmetry.space_group_name_H-M   'P 1'
#
loop_
_entity.id
_entity.type
_entity.pdbx_description
1 polymer ?
#
loop_
_entity_poly.entity_id
_entity_poly.type
_entity_poly.pdbx_seq_one_letter_code
_entity_poly.pdbx_strand_id
1 'polypeptide(L)'
;MRNIISHFLFTVKCELFHIIRNALMKKKFTRKEFLKLSAATIASLAASKPLLAALKHVPEIDNPLAYYPNKDWEKIYRSQFKYDSTFHFLCAPNDTHNCLLKCYVKNDVVTRIGPSYGYGKAKDVYGNQASSRWEPRLCNKGIVMNRRVYGPRRVKGPMIREGFKKWVDAGFPRGADGRPPVEYFQRGKENFIKLTWDEAYDYAAKSMINIATTYSGEAGKALLTQQGYDPASIEAMNGAGVQAMKFRGGMPLLGITRILGYYRLCNSMAILDTHVRGVSPDEALGGRGWDNYSWHTDLPPGHPMVSGQQTVEFDLMDAENAKLIIPWGMNWISTKMPDAHWLTEARVKGAKVVSVTVEYSSVASKSDEVVIIRPGTDPAFALGLAGVIMREKLYDEEYVMSSTDLPFLVRMDTLKLLKADEVLPDYKAPDELRDVTITKKGEKAPFPSKQGADQHISETLLKEWGSFVVWDKNKNAMAGVSREDVGKYFKEKGIAPVLDGEFEVDIQGQKVKVRTIFSLVSQYINDNFNVESVSKITWAPQEAVLSLAHQIAENRGKTLIAVGMGPNHFFNNDLKDRAIFLLCSLTRNIGTHGGNIGSYAGNYRVAFFDGVGQYISENPFNIEADETKPSNVRQYFKYESAHYYNHGDTPLRIGNKLFTGKSHMPTPTKSLMFANA
;
A
#
# COMPACT_ATOMS: atom_id res chain seq x y z
N MET A 1 27.84 -25.37 -25.98
CA MET A 1 28.34 -24.95 -27.32
C MET A 1 29.81 -25.28 -27.57
N ARG A 2 30.73 -25.25 -26.58
CA ARG A 2 32.16 -25.59 -26.80
C ARG A 2 32.45 -27.05 -27.17
N ASN A 3 31.64 -28.02 -26.72
CA ASN A 3 31.89 -29.45 -26.99
C ASN A 3 31.44 -29.95 -28.37
N ILE A 4 30.51 -29.24 -29.04
CA ILE A 4 30.00 -29.63 -30.37
C ILE A 4 30.95 -29.18 -31.49
N ILE A 5 31.59 -28.02 -31.33
CA ILE A 5 32.55 -27.47 -32.30
C ILE A 5 33.88 -28.24 -32.26
N SER A 6 34.30 -28.70 -31.07
CA SER A 6 35.50 -29.52 -30.88
C SER A 6 35.43 -30.87 -31.62
N HIS A 7 34.27 -31.53 -31.55
CA HIS A 7 34.08 -32.85 -32.19
C HIS A 7 33.99 -32.73 -33.72
N PHE A 8 33.32 -31.69 -34.24
CA PHE A 8 33.19 -31.47 -35.69
C PHE A 8 34.54 -31.15 -36.36
N LEU A 9 35.42 -30.38 -35.69
CA LEU A 9 36.75 -30.04 -36.20
C LEU A 9 37.74 -31.22 -36.16
N PHE A 10 37.56 -32.19 -35.26
CA PHE A 10 38.43 -33.36 -35.14
C PHE A 10 38.13 -34.41 -36.23
N THR A 11 36.85 -34.62 -36.55
CA THR A 11 36.41 -35.59 -37.58
C THR A 11 36.78 -35.13 -38.99
N VAL A 12 36.62 -33.83 -39.30
CA VAL A 12 37.03 -33.26 -40.60
C VAL A 12 38.55 -33.29 -40.79
N LYS A 13 39.34 -33.16 -39.71
CA LYS A 13 40.81 -33.27 -39.77
C LYS A 13 41.28 -34.68 -40.11
N CYS A 14 40.63 -35.72 -39.58
CA CYS A 14 41.05 -37.11 -39.83
C CYS A 14 40.74 -37.58 -41.26
N GLU A 15 39.57 -37.22 -41.82
CA GLU A 15 39.22 -37.59 -43.20
C GLU A 15 40.07 -36.84 -44.24
N LEU A 16 40.34 -35.54 -44.03
CA LEU A 16 41.16 -34.75 -44.94
C LEU A 16 42.62 -35.24 -44.96
N PHE A 17 43.16 -35.65 -43.81
CA PHE A 17 44.53 -36.19 -43.72
C PHE A 17 44.66 -37.55 -44.43
N HIS A 18 43.62 -38.39 -44.40
CA HIS A 18 43.63 -39.68 -45.09
C HIS A 18 43.48 -39.54 -46.61
N ILE A 19 42.65 -38.60 -47.07
CA ILE A 19 42.47 -38.30 -48.50
C ILE A 19 43.73 -37.66 -49.10
N ILE A 20 44.35 -36.71 -48.39
CA ILE A 20 45.58 -36.02 -48.84
C ILE A 20 46.78 -36.98 -48.84
N ARG A 21 46.91 -37.86 -47.84
CA ARG A 21 48.01 -38.85 -47.77
C ARG A 21 47.96 -39.85 -48.93
N ASN A 22 46.77 -40.30 -49.32
CA ASN A 22 46.62 -41.25 -50.44
C ASN A 22 46.80 -40.59 -51.82
N ALA A 23 46.52 -39.29 -51.96
CA ALA A 23 46.69 -38.57 -53.23
C ALA A 23 48.15 -38.10 -53.48
N LEU A 24 48.91 -37.79 -52.43
CA LEU A 24 50.26 -37.22 -52.56
C LEU A 24 51.38 -38.26 -52.80
N MET A 25 51.16 -39.54 -52.48
CA MET A 25 52.23 -40.56 -52.58
C MET A 25 52.47 -41.12 -54.00
N LYS A 26 51.81 -40.59 -55.05
CA LYS A 26 51.96 -41.11 -56.44
C LYS A 26 52.38 -40.10 -57.52
N LYS A 27 52.76 -38.86 -57.17
CA LYS A 27 53.17 -37.86 -58.17
C LYS A 27 54.57 -37.30 -57.87
N LYS A 28 55.52 -37.51 -58.79
CA LYS A 28 56.80 -36.79 -58.79
C LYS A 28 56.52 -35.34 -59.20
N PHE A 29 56.58 -34.42 -58.25
CA PHE A 29 56.44 -32.99 -58.50
C PHE A 29 57.64 -32.47 -59.29
N THR A 30 57.38 -31.66 -60.33
CA THR A 30 58.45 -30.93 -61.00
C THR A 30 58.93 -29.75 -60.16
N ARG A 31 60.18 -29.32 -60.32
CA ARG A 31 60.77 -28.18 -59.58
C ARG A 31 59.93 -26.89 -59.69
N LYS A 32 59.26 -26.69 -60.83
CA LYS A 32 58.36 -25.57 -61.10
C LYS A 32 57.03 -25.67 -60.36
N GLU A 33 56.47 -26.87 -60.22
CA GLU A 33 55.26 -27.12 -59.43
C GLU A 33 55.55 -27.00 -57.93
N PHE A 34 56.70 -27.49 -57.47
CA PHE A 34 57.13 -27.30 -56.08
C PHE A 34 57.25 -25.82 -55.73
N LEU A 35 57.95 -25.02 -56.55
CA LEU A 35 58.08 -23.57 -56.30
C LEU A 35 56.72 -22.84 -56.32
N LYS A 36 55.79 -23.23 -57.19
CA LYS A 36 54.42 -22.68 -57.19
C LYS A 36 53.64 -23.08 -55.94
N LEU A 37 53.76 -24.33 -55.49
CA LEU A 37 53.12 -24.81 -54.27
C LEU A 37 53.71 -24.12 -53.03
N SER A 38 55.03 -23.93 -52.97
CA SER A 38 55.73 -23.22 -51.90
C SER A 38 55.31 -21.74 -51.85
N ALA A 39 55.25 -21.06 -52.99
CA ALA A 39 54.79 -19.68 -53.07
C ALA A 39 53.32 -19.53 -52.66
N ALA A 40 52.44 -20.45 -53.08
CA ALA A 40 51.05 -20.47 -52.67
C ALA A 40 50.88 -20.77 -51.16
N THR A 41 51.75 -21.61 -50.60
CA THR A 41 51.76 -21.95 -49.16
C THR A 41 52.28 -20.78 -48.32
N ILE A 42 53.30 -20.06 -48.80
CA ILE A 42 53.81 -18.85 -48.13
C ILE A 42 52.77 -17.72 -48.21
N ALA A 43 52.10 -17.56 -49.36
CA ALA A 43 51.02 -16.58 -49.51
C ALA A 43 49.80 -16.92 -48.64
N SER A 44 49.43 -18.20 -48.49
CA SER A 44 48.34 -18.63 -47.63
C SER A 44 48.68 -18.49 -46.15
N LEU A 45 49.92 -18.76 -45.75
CA LEU A 45 50.45 -18.47 -44.41
C LEU A 45 50.42 -16.96 -44.11
N ALA A 46 50.87 -16.12 -45.04
CA ALA A 46 50.85 -14.66 -44.90
C ALA A 46 49.43 -14.07 -44.86
N ALA A 47 48.47 -14.65 -45.59
CA ALA A 47 47.06 -14.25 -45.58
C ALA A 47 46.30 -14.75 -44.33
N SER A 48 46.82 -15.76 -43.62
CA SER A 48 46.22 -16.34 -42.41
C SER A 48 46.57 -15.58 -41.11
N LYS A 49 46.38 -14.25 -41.09
CA LYS A 49 46.56 -13.44 -39.87
C LYS A 49 45.88 -14.01 -38.60
N PRO A 50 44.69 -14.64 -38.64
CA PRO A 50 44.09 -15.25 -37.44
C PRO A 50 44.72 -16.60 -37.04
N LEU A 51 45.30 -17.36 -37.97
CA LEU A 51 45.90 -18.67 -37.67
C LEU A 51 47.29 -18.51 -37.03
N LEU A 52 48.05 -17.49 -37.47
CA LEU A 52 49.31 -17.07 -36.85
C LEU A 52 49.11 -16.31 -35.53
N ALA A 53 47.90 -15.80 -35.23
CA ALA A 53 47.61 -15.19 -33.94
C ALA A 53 47.66 -16.20 -32.78
N ALA A 54 47.38 -17.48 -33.05
CA ALA A 54 47.55 -18.58 -32.09
C ALA A 54 49.03 -18.99 -31.88
N LEU A 55 49.94 -18.54 -32.76
CA LEU A 55 51.38 -18.75 -32.68
C LEU A 55 52.14 -17.51 -32.17
N LYS A 56 51.43 -16.43 -31.81
CA LYS A 56 52.06 -15.31 -31.10
C LYS A 56 52.56 -15.81 -29.76
N HIS A 57 53.87 -15.70 -29.54
CA HIS A 57 54.49 -15.93 -28.24
C HIS A 57 53.71 -15.14 -27.18
N VAL A 58 53.02 -15.87 -26.30
CA VAL A 58 52.48 -15.30 -25.07
C VAL A 58 53.68 -15.26 -24.13
N PRO A 59 54.17 -14.07 -23.73
CA PRO A 59 55.28 -13.98 -22.79
C PRO A 59 54.96 -14.82 -21.56
N GLU A 60 55.92 -15.55 -21.02
CA GLU A 60 55.76 -16.16 -19.69
C GLU A 60 55.59 -15.02 -18.68
N ILE A 61 54.44 -15.01 -18.00
CA ILE A 61 54.12 -13.98 -17.01
C ILE A 61 54.22 -14.64 -15.64
N ASP A 62 55.33 -14.38 -14.94
CA ASP A 62 55.56 -14.92 -13.58
C ASP A 62 54.45 -14.51 -12.60
N ASN A 63 54.05 -13.24 -12.61
CA ASN A 63 52.96 -12.74 -11.79
C ASN A 63 52.03 -11.79 -12.56
N PRO A 64 50.93 -12.31 -13.14
CA PRO A 64 49.99 -11.51 -13.92
C PRO A 64 49.21 -10.48 -13.10
N LEU A 65 49.24 -10.55 -11.76
CA LEU A 65 48.69 -9.53 -10.88
C LEU A 65 49.64 -8.35 -10.67
N ALA A 66 50.96 -8.55 -10.81
CA ALA A 66 51.97 -7.49 -10.69
C ALA A 66 52.18 -6.75 -12.02
N TYR A 67 52.31 -7.49 -13.13
CA TYR A 67 52.51 -6.92 -14.45
C TYR A 67 51.81 -7.76 -15.51
N TYR A 68 51.13 -7.08 -16.44
CA TYR A 68 50.52 -7.73 -17.59
C TYR A 68 50.95 -6.98 -18.86
N PRO A 69 51.55 -7.66 -19.87
CA PRO A 69 52.20 -7.00 -21.01
C PRO A 69 51.26 -6.16 -21.88
N ASN A 70 49.97 -6.53 -21.95
CA ASN A 70 48.99 -5.83 -22.77
C ASN A 70 47.64 -5.71 -22.06
N LYS A 71 47.28 -4.49 -21.67
CA LYS A 71 46.02 -4.15 -21.00
C LYS A 71 44.97 -3.53 -21.93
N ASP A 72 45.20 -3.50 -23.25
CA ASP A 72 44.27 -2.86 -24.20
C ASP A 72 42.89 -3.53 -24.21
N TRP A 73 42.81 -4.83 -23.90
CA TRP A 73 41.54 -5.54 -23.76
C TRP A 73 40.65 -4.93 -22.66
N GLU A 74 41.23 -4.29 -21.63
CA GLU A 74 40.47 -3.59 -20.58
C GLU A 74 39.67 -2.40 -21.16
N LYS A 75 40.12 -1.79 -22.28
CA LYS A 75 39.41 -0.70 -22.95
C LYS A 75 38.01 -1.13 -23.39
N ILE A 76 37.80 -2.41 -23.71
CA ILE A 76 36.49 -2.96 -24.07
C ILE A 76 35.54 -2.83 -22.89
N TYR A 77 35.93 -3.30 -21.70
CA TYR A 77 35.10 -3.24 -20.50
C TYR A 77 34.92 -1.80 -19.99
N ARG A 78 35.98 -0.97 -20.02
CA ARG A 78 35.88 0.46 -19.69
C ARG A 78 34.91 1.18 -20.62
N SER A 79 34.95 0.89 -21.92
CA SER A 79 34.01 1.44 -22.90
C SER A 79 32.59 0.95 -22.62
N GLN A 80 32.38 -0.33 -22.30
CA GLN A 80 31.05 -0.85 -21.95
C GLN A 80 30.45 -0.17 -20.72
N PHE A 81 31.25 0.15 -19.71
CA PHE A 81 30.79 0.82 -18.50
C PHE A 81 30.60 2.33 -18.66
N LYS A 82 31.30 2.96 -19.62
CA LYS A 82 31.18 4.39 -19.94
C LYS A 82 29.76 4.74 -20.39
N TYR A 83 29.32 5.94 -20.03
CA TYR A 83 28.05 6.54 -20.42
C TYR A 83 28.29 7.95 -20.98
N ASP A 84 27.32 8.46 -21.74
CA ASP A 84 27.34 9.79 -22.36
C ASP A 84 26.63 10.82 -21.46
N SER A 85 25.54 10.41 -20.80
CA SER A 85 24.80 11.26 -19.88
C SER A 85 24.12 10.45 -18.77
N THR A 86 23.62 11.16 -17.75
CA THR A 86 22.83 10.57 -16.67
C THR A 86 21.67 11.48 -16.30
N PHE A 87 20.58 10.89 -15.81
CA PHE A 87 19.49 11.63 -15.18
C PHE A 87 18.94 10.84 -13.99
N HIS A 88 18.27 11.55 -13.08
CA HIS A 88 17.59 10.93 -11.95
C HIS A 88 16.11 10.72 -12.25
N PHE A 89 15.53 9.66 -11.70
CA PHE A 89 14.10 9.42 -11.75
C PHE A 89 13.64 8.69 -10.49
N LEU A 90 12.34 8.78 -10.20
CA LEU A 90 11.72 8.00 -9.13
C LEU A 90 11.21 6.67 -9.68
N CYS A 91 11.68 5.57 -9.09
CA CYS A 91 11.10 4.24 -9.29
C CYS A 91 9.80 4.17 -8.48
N ALA A 92 8.66 4.45 -9.13
CA ALA A 92 7.36 4.60 -8.45
C ALA A 92 6.31 3.51 -8.81
N PRO A 93 6.61 2.19 -8.68
CA PRO A 93 5.56 1.18 -8.57
C PRO A 93 4.95 1.18 -7.15
N ASN A 94 3.92 0.38 -6.92
CA ASN A 94 3.31 0.23 -5.59
C ASN A 94 4.18 -0.66 -4.67
N ASP A 95 5.38 -0.19 -4.34
CA ASP A 95 6.39 -0.92 -3.55
C ASP A 95 6.76 -0.24 -2.23
N THR A 96 6.15 0.89 -1.88
CA THR A 96 6.36 1.72 -0.68
C THR A 96 7.61 2.59 -0.62
N HIS A 97 8.54 2.45 -1.55
CA HIS A 97 9.86 3.07 -1.37
C HIS A 97 10.12 4.28 -2.25
N ASN A 98 9.55 4.32 -3.46
CA ASN A 98 9.77 5.41 -4.42
C ASN A 98 11.26 5.76 -4.57
N CYS A 99 12.09 4.75 -4.83
CA CYS A 99 13.54 4.92 -4.78
C CYS A 99 14.02 5.98 -5.80
N LEU A 100 14.88 6.92 -5.37
CA LEU A 100 15.55 7.86 -6.25
C LEU A 100 16.71 7.14 -6.93
N LEU A 101 16.55 6.82 -8.21
CA LEU A 101 17.50 6.07 -9.00
C LEU A 101 18.17 6.96 -10.06
N LYS A 102 19.36 6.54 -10.49
CA LYS A 102 20.12 7.18 -11.57
C LYS A 102 20.12 6.28 -12.80
N CYS A 103 19.69 6.83 -13.92
CA CYS A 103 19.83 6.22 -15.24
C CYS A 103 21.16 6.63 -15.87
N TYR A 104 21.78 5.69 -16.58
CA TYR A 104 22.99 5.90 -17.37
C TYR A 104 22.65 5.67 -18.85
N VAL A 105 22.89 6.69 -19.67
CA VAL A 105 22.54 6.73 -21.09
C VAL A 105 23.81 6.60 -21.92
N LYS A 106 23.76 5.76 -22.94
CA LYS A 106 24.83 5.65 -23.95
C LYS A 106 24.18 5.46 -25.32
N ASN A 107 24.63 6.22 -26.31
CA ASN A 107 24.03 6.24 -27.65
C ASN A 107 22.50 6.48 -27.59
N ASP A 108 22.06 7.44 -26.77
CA ASP A 108 20.65 7.76 -26.53
C ASP A 108 19.77 6.61 -26.02
N VAL A 109 20.38 5.54 -25.49
CA VAL A 109 19.70 4.38 -24.90
C VAL A 109 20.07 4.26 -23.43
N VAL A 110 19.07 4.02 -22.57
CA VAL A 110 19.31 3.69 -21.15
C VAL A 110 19.94 2.30 -21.07
N THR A 111 21.22 2.26 -20.69
CA THR A 111 22.00 1.00 -20.61
C THR A 111 22.00 0.41 -19.21
N ARG A 112 21.94 1.25 -18.17
CA ARG A 112 22.00 0.83 -16.77
C ARG A 112 21.18 1.75 -15.87
N ILE A 113 20.68 1.18 -14.78
CA ILE A 113 20.06 1.89 -13.66
C ILE A 113 20.85 1.54 -12.40
N GLY A 114 21.09 2.53 -11.54
CA GLY A 114 21.79 2.35 -10.27
C GLY A 114 21.29 3.31 -9.19
N PRO A 115 21.88 3.25 -8.00
CA PRO A 115 21.56 4.18 -6.91
C PRO A 115 21.92 5.61 -7.28
N SER A 116 21.23 6.57 -6.68
CA SER A 116 21.49 7.99 -6.90
C SER A 116 22.66 8.53 -6.08
N TYR A 117 22.86 8.03 -4.84
CA TYR A 117 23.71 8.64 -3.83
C TYR A 117 23.33 10.11 -3.55
N GLY A 118 22.02 10.40 -3.59
CA GLY A 118 21.42 11.72 -3.45
C GLY A 118 20.54 11.94 -2.21
N TYR A 119 20.15 10.91 -1.47
CA TYR A 119 19.26 11.01 -0.31
C TYR A 119 19.80 11.94 0.77
N GLY A 120 21.10 11.83 1.10
CA GLY A 120 21.74 12.69 2.11
C GLY A 120 21.80 14.18 1.74
N LYS A 121 21.36 14.56 0.53
CA LYS A 121 21.26 15.96 0.08
C LYS A 121 19.85 16.53 0.24
N ALA A 122 18.85 15.69 0.50
CA ALA A 122 17.48 16.12 0.67
C ALA A 122 17.35 16.96 1.95
N LYS A 123 16.67 18.10 1.82
CA LYS A 123 16.28 18.97 2.93
C LYS A 123 14.78 19.19 2.88
N ASP A 124 14.13 19.17 4.04
CA ASP A 124 12.73 19.55 4.14
C ASP A 124 12.55 21.07 4.19
N VAL A 125 11.30 21.53 4.23
CA VAL A 125 10.94 22.95 4.28
C VAL A 125 11.38 23.66 5.57
N TYR A 126 11.75 22.89 6.60
CA TYR A 126 12.22 23.40 7.89
C TYR A 126 13.76 23.40 7.98
N GLY A 127 14.45 22.96 6.94
CA GLY A 127 15.90 22.90 6.87
C GLY A 127 16.52 21.62 7.46
N ASN A 128 15.72 20.65 7.90
CA ASN A 128 16.23 19.36 8.37
C ASN A 128 16.81 18.59 7.20
N GLN A 129 17.98 17.98 7.41
CA GLN A 129 18.69 17.24 6.37
C GLN A 129 18.57 15.73 6.58
N ALA A 130 18.23 15.00 5.51
CA ALA A 130 18.17 13.56 5.54
C ALA A 130 19.57 12.93 5.76
N SER A 131 19.61 11.81 6.47
CA SER A 131 20.84 11.05 6.69
C SER A 131 21.35 10.41 5.39
N SER A 132 22.67 10.32 5.21
CA SER A 132 23.26 9.54 4.11
C SER A 132 23.07 8.03 4.25
N ARG A 133 22.62 7.56 5.43
CA ARG A 133 22.35 6.14 5.69
C ARG A 133 21.13 5.59 4.96
N TRP A 134 20.32 6.46 4.36
CA TRP A 134 19.28 6.07 3.40
C TRP A 134 19.85 5.58 2.07
N GLU A 135 21.17 5.68 1.84
CA GLU A 135 21.82 5.08 0.67
C GLU A 135 22.08 3.59 0.87
N PRO A 136 22.03 2.77 -0.19
CA PRO A 136 21.85 3.14 -1.59
C PRO A 136 20.39 3.07 -2.08
N ARG A 137 19.43 2.71 -1.20
CA ARG A 137 17.99 2.45 -1.49
C ARG A 137 17.70 2.02 -2.91
N LEU A 138 17.50 0.73 -3.11
CA LEU A 138 17.11 0.15 -4.39
C LEU A 138 16.61 -1.27 -4.17
N CYS A 139 16.02 -1.85 -5.22
CA CYS A 139 15.72 -3.27 -5.23
C CYS A 139 16.06 -3.90 -6.59
N ASN A 140 16.06 -5.23 -6.61
CA ASN A 140 16.26 -6.01 -7.82
C ASN A 140 15.26 -5.67 -8.94
N LYS A 141 14.04 -5.22 -8.61
CA LYS A 141 13.03 -4.80 -9.60
C LYS A 141 13.34 -3.42 -10.19
N GLY A 142 13.77 -2.46 -9.36
CA GLY A 142 14.08 -1.09 -9.79
C GLY A 142 15.22 -1.02 -10.79
N ILE A 143 16.30 -1.79 -10.56
CA ILE A 143 17.49 -1.78 -11.43
C ILE A 143 17.28 -2.42 -12.81
N VAL A 144 16.17 -3.15 -13.02
CA VAL A 144 15.83 -3.77 -14.31
C VAL A 144 14.63 -3.12 -14.99
N MET A 145 14.21 -1.91 -14.56
CA MET A 145 13.07 -1.20 -15.16
C MET A 145 13.25 -0.90 -16.65
N ASN A 146 14.48 -0.80 -17.14
CA ASN A 146 14.76 -0.66 -18.58
C ASN A 146 14.15 -1.81 -19.41
N ARG A 147 13.98 -3.01 -18.84
CA ARG A 147 13.26 -4.13 -19.49
C ARG A 147 11.78 -3.83 -19.74
N ARG A 148 11.14 -2.96 -18.95
CA ARG A 148 9.76 -2.50 -19.21
C ARG A 148 9.70 -1.45 -20.33
N VAL A 149 10.77 -0.69 -20.53
CA VAL A 149 10.86 0.33 -21.58
C VAL A 149 11.10 -0.32 -22.94
N TYR A 150 12.10 -1.21 -23.03
CA TYR A 150 12.56 -1.79 -24.30
C TYR A 150 12.09 -3.23 -24.55
N GLY A 151 11.42 -3.86 -23.58
CA GLY A 151 10.96 -5.24 -23.71
C GLY A 151 9.76 -5.40 -24.63
N PRO A 152 9.45 -6.66 -25.03
CA PRO A 152 8.39 -6.96 -26.00
C PRO A 152 6.97 -6.66 -25.48
N ARG A 153 6.81 -6.40 -24.18
CA ARG A 153 5.52 -6.10 -23.54
C ARG A 153 5.16 -4.61 -23.52
N ARG A 154 6.01 -3.74 -24.07
CA ARG A 154 5.75 -2.29 -24.10
C ARG A 154 4.57 -1.98 -25.03
N VAL A 155 3.52 -1.38 -24.49
CA VAL A 155 2.45 -0.77 -25.29
C VAL A 155 3.00 0.48 -25.96
N LYS A 156 2.93 0.53 -27.31
CA LYS A 156 3.55 1.57 -28.15
C LYS A 156 2.55 2.61 -28.68
N GLY A 157 1.29 2.52 -28.31
CA GLY A 157 0.23 3.44 -28.73
C GLY A 157 -1.12 3.04 -28.16
N PRO A 158 -2.16 3.86 -28.36
CA PRO A 158 -3.50 3.52 -27.91
C PRO A 158 -4.05 2.34 -28.73
N MET A 159 -4.79 1.47 -28.04
CA MET A 159 -5.33 0.24 -28.59
C MET A 159 -6.80 0.13 -28.23
N ILE A 160 -7.63 -0.30 -29.19
CA ILE A 160 -9.06 -0.57 -28.98
C ILE A 160 -9.37 -2.03 -29.32
N ARG A 161 -10.27 -2.66 -28.58
CA ARG A 161 -10.74 -4.02 -28.88
C ARG A 161 -11.65 -3.98 -30.10
N GLU A 162 -11.46 -4.91 -31.03
CA GLU A 162 -12.18 -4.94 -32.31
C GLU A 162 -13.71 -4.86 -32.16
N GLY A 163 -14.34 -5.72 -31.37
CA GLY A 163 -15.80 -5.68 -31.18
C GLY A 163 -16.29 -4.45 -30.44
N PHE A 164 -15.48 -3.85 -29.55
CA PHE A 164 -15.85 -2.58 -28.93
C PHE A 164 -15.90 -1.46 -29.97
N LYS A 165 -14.89 -1.40 -30.85
CA LYS A 165 -14.86 -0.45 -31.96
C LYS A 165 -16.09 -0.62 -32.86
N LYS A 166 -16.38 -1.86 -33.28
CA LYS A 166 -17.56 -2.19 -34.10
C LYS A 166 -18.88 -1.74 -33.46
N TRP A 167 -19.01 -1.91 -32.14
CA TRP A 167 -20.20 -1.47 -31.41
C TRP A 167 -20.37 0.05 -31.39
N VAL A 168 -19.29 0.79 -31.16
CA VAL A 168 -19.32 2.26 -31.20
C VAL A 168 -19.62 2.75 -32.62
N ASP A 169 -18.97 2.17 -33.64
CA ASP A 169 -19.17 2.52 -35.05
C ASP A 169 -20.60 2.23 -35.53
N ALA A 170 -21.24 1.18 -34.99
CA ALA A 170 -22.63 0.86 -35.27
C ALA A 170 -23.65 1.75 -34.53
N GLY A 171 -23.19 2.79 -33.80
CA GLY A 171 -24.06 3.72 -33.10
C GLY A 171 -24.59 3.19 -31.77
N PHE A 172 -23.82 2.35 -31.07
CA PHE A 172 -24.16 1.78 -29.77
C PHE A 172 -25.47 0.98 -29.74
N PRO A 173 -25.68 -0.03 -30.61
CA PRO A 173 -26.89 -0.84 -30.61
C PRO A 173 -27.09 -1.52 -29.24
N ARG A 174 -28.36 -1.63 -28.81
CA ARG A 174 -28.78 -2.18 -27.52
C ARG A 174 -30.07 -3.00 -27.69
N GLY A 175 -30.23 -4.02 -26.85
CA GLY A 175 -31.50 -4.74 -26.72
C GLY A 175 -32.56 -3.90 -25.99
N ALA A 176 -33.79 -4.44 -25.92
CA ALA A 176 -34.89 -3.80 -25.19
C ALA A 176 -34.58 -3.60 -23.70
N ASP A 177 -33.69 -4.41 -23.12
CA ASP A 177 -33.21 -4.28 -21.74
C ASP A 177 -32.08 -3.25 -21.57
N GLY A 178 -31.74 -2.51 -22.62
CA GLY A 178 -30.67 -1.51 -22.64
C GLY A 178 -29.25 -2.09 -22.58
N ARG A 179 -29.08 -3.42 -22.60
CA ARG A 179 -27.75 -4.05 -22.65
C ARG A 179 -27.23 -4.09 -24.08
N PRO A 180 -25.91 -3.90 -24.27
CA PRO A 180 -25.32 -4.11 -25.58
C PRO A 180 -25.34 -5.59 -25.97
N PRO A 181 -25.48 -5.93 -27.26
CA PRO A 181 -25.39 -7.31 -27.73
C PRO A 181 -24.04 -7.96 -27.39
N VAL A 182 -24.08 -9.23 -26.98
CA VAL A 182 -22.94 -9.97 -26.40
C VAL A 182 -21.81 -10.19 -27.42
N GLU A 183 -22.15 -10.25 -28.71
CA GLU A 183 -21.19 -10.41 -29.80
C GLU A 183 -20.14 -9.28 -29.85
N TYR A 184 -20.50 -8.09 -29.37
CA TYR A 184 -19.58 -6.95 -29.32
C TYR A 184 -18.66 -6.93 -28.11
N PHE A 185 -18.80 -7.85 -27.15
CA PHE A 185 -18.14 -7.79 -25.83
C PHE A 185 -17.35 -9.07 -25.47
N GLN A 186 -16.73 -9.71 -26.45
CA GLN A 186 -15.88 -10.91 -26.28
C GLN A 186 -14.47 -10.61 -25.70
N ARG A 187 -14.43 -9.87 -24.57
CA ARG A 187 -13.21 -9.44 -23.87
C ARG A 187 -12.27 -10.63 -23.61
N GLY A 188 -10.99 -10.46 -23.93
CA GLY A 188 -9.95 -11.50 -23.77
C GLY A 188 -9.83 -12.48 -24.94
N LYS A 189 -10.75 -12.45 -25.92
CA LYS A 189 -10.73 -13.32 -27.11
C LYS A 189 -10.48 -12.57 -28.42
N GLU A 190 -10.64 -11.26 -28.41
CA GLU A 190 -10.55 -10.42 -29.60
C GLU A 190 -9.20 -9.75 -29.76
N ASN A 191 -8.89 -9.40 -31.02
CA ASN A 191 -7.71 -8.61 -31.36
C ASN A 191 -7.85 -7.16 -30.90
N PHE A 192 -6.69 -6.53 -30.72
CA PHE A 192 -6.57 -5.10 -30.50
C PHE A 192 -6.14 -4.41 -31.79
N ILE A 193 -6.85 -3.33 -32.13
CA ILE A 193 -6.56 -2.45 -33.24
C ILE A 193 -5.82 -1.24 -32.69
N LYS A 194 -4.70 -0.87 -33.31
CA LYS A 194 -3.96 0.33 -32.96
C LYS A 194 -4.70 1.56 -33.49
N LEU A 195 -4.80 2.59 -32.67
CA LEU A 195 -5.38 3.88 -33.05
C LEU A 195 -4.32 4.99 -33.05
N THR A 196 -4.69 6.12 -33.64
CA THR A 196 -4.12 7.43 -33.29
C THR A 196 -4.65 7.90 -31.93
N TRP A 197 -4.03 8.91 -31.33
CA TRP A 197 -4.53 9.48 -30.08
C TRP A 197 -5.86 10.20 -30.24
N ASP A 198 -6.07 10.92 -31.34
CA ASP A 198 -7.33 11.64 -31.60
C ASP A 198 -8.51 10.68 -31.72
N GLU A 199 -8.34 9.56 -32.45
CA GLU A 199 -9.35 8.49 -32.51
C GLU A 199 -9.63 7.90 -31.13
N ALA A 200 -8.59 7.65 -30.33
CA ALA A 200 -8.75 7.09 -28.99
C ALA A 200 -9.56 8.02 -28.07
N TYR A 201 -9.29 9.34 -28.14
CA TYR A 201 -10.05 10.35 -27.39
C TYR A 201 -11.49 10.45 -27.87
N ASP A 202 -11.72 10.42 -29.19
CA ASP A 202 -13.06 10.45 -29.77
C ASP A 202 -13.90 9.23 -29.34
N TYR A 203 -13.35 8.01 -29.43
CA TYR A 203 -14.03 6.79 -28.96
C TYR A 203 -14.32 6.83 -27.45
N ALA A 204 -13.40 7.36 -26.64
CA ALA A 204 -13.61 7.51 -25.20
C ALA A 204 -14.73 8.52 -24.89
N ALA A 205 -14.72 9.70 -25.53
CA ALA A 205 -15.72 10.73 -25.36
C ALA A 205 -17.12 10.26 -25.80
N LYS A 206 -17.23 9.67 -27.00
CA LYS A 206 -18.48 9.07 -27.50
C LYS A 206 -19.05 8.05 -26.52
N SER A 207 -18.19 7.21 -25.94
CA SER A 207 -18.62 6.19 -24.98
C SER A 207 -19.14 6.81 -23.66
N MET A 208 -18.46 7.84 -23.15
CA MET A 208 -18.92 8.56 -21.96
C MET A 208 -20.26 9.24 -22.21
N ILE A 209 -20.40 9.99 -23.30
CA ILE A 209 -21.66 10.66 -23.67
C ILE A 209 -22.78 9.61 -23.80
N ASN A 210 -22.54 8.52 -24.53
CA ASN A 210 -23.53 7.46 -24.68
C ASN A 210 -24.01 6.90 -23.33
N ILE A 211 -23.09 6.61 -22.41
CA ILE A 211 -23.45 6.09 -21.08
C ILE A 211 -24.23 7.12 -20.27
N ALA A 212 -23.76 8.38 -20.22
CA ALA A 212 -24.43 9.44 -19.49
C ALA A 212 -25.86 9.65 -20.02
N THR A 213 -26.05 9.75 -21.33
CA THR A 213 -27.36 9.93 -21.96
C THR A 213 -28.26 8.73 -21.74
N THR A 214 -27.76 7.50 -21.92
CA THR A 214 -28.57 6.27 -21.82
C THR A 214 -29.14 6.05 -20.41
N TYR A 215 -28.36 6.37 -19.38
CA TYR A 215 -28.69 6.03 -17.99
C TYR A 215 -29.08 7.24 -17.12
N SER A 216 -29.45 8.37 -17.73
CA SER A 216 -29.99 9.53 -17.02
C SER A 216 -31.52 9.55 -16.99
N GLY A 217 -32.08 10.18 -15.96
CA GLY A 217 -33.53 10.37 -15.79
C GLY A 217 -34.34 9.08 -15.61
N GLU A 218 -35.66 9.19 -15.76
CA GLU A 218 -36.58 8.05 -15.55
C GLU A 218 -36.39 6.93 -16.59
N ALA A 219 -36.02 7.27 -17.83
CA ALA A 219 -35.69 6.27 -18.85
C ALA A 219 -34.48 5.41 -18.44
N GLY A 220 -33.40 6.05 -17.97
CA GLY A 220 -32.22 5.35 -17.46
C GLY A 220 -32.54 4.47 -16.25
N LYS A 221 -33.35 4.97 -15.31
CA LYS A 221 -33.83 4.23 -14.15
C LYS A 221 -34.65 2.99 -14.53
N ALA A 222 -35.54 3.09 -15.53
CA ALA A 222 -36.30 1.96 -16.05
C ALA A 222 -35.38 0.87 -16.62
N LEU A 223 -34.37 1.24 -17.42
CA LEU A 223 -33.38 0.30 -17.96
C LEU A 223 -32.58 -0.38 -16.84
N LEU A 224 -32.10 0.38 -15.86
CA LEU A 224 -31.33 -0.17 -14.74
C LEU A 224 -32.19 -1.13 -13.87
N THR A 225 -33.47 -0.82 -13.72
CA THR A 225 -34.43 -1.68 -13.02
C THR A 225 -34.61 -3.00 -13.77
N GLN A 226 -34.82 -2.95 -15.10
CA GLN A 226 -34.92 -4.14 -15.94
C GLN A 226 -33.63 -4.97 -15.96
N GLN A 227 -32.48 -4.33 -15.77
CA GLN A 227 -31.19 -5.00 -15.65
C GLN A 227 -30.94 -5.64 -14.28
N GLY A 228 -31.84 -5.46 -13.31
CA GLY A 228 -31.80 -6.10 -12.01
C GLY A 228 -30.97 -5.38 -10.95
N TYR A 229 -30.64 -4.09 -11.14
CA TYR A 229 -29.97 -3.32 -10.09
C TYR A 229 -30.90 -3.04 -8.91
N ASP A 230 -30.32 -2.96 -7.71
CA ASP A 230 -31.06 -2.64 -6.50
C ASP A 230 -31.70 -1.23 -6.57
N PRO A 231 -32.97 -1.05 -6.18
CA PRO A 231 -33.63 0.25 -6.20
C PRO A 231 -32.86 1.34 -5.43
N ALA A 232 -32.24 1.00 -4.30
CA ALA A 232 -31.47 1.97 -3.50
C ALA A 232 -30.18 2.39 -4.22
N SER A 233 -29.56 1.48 -4.99
CA SER A 233 -28.39 1.79 -5.81
C SER A 233 -28.75 2.71 -6.99
N ILE A 234 -29.92 2.52 -7.59
CA ILE A 234 -30.42 3.39 -8.66
C ILE A 234 -30.79 4.77 -8.10
N GLU A 235 -31.49 4.81 -6.95
CA GLU A 235 -31.84 6.06 -6.26
C GLU A 235 -30.58 6.87 -5.91
N ALA A 236 -29.51 6.21 -5.47
CA ALA A 236 -28.24 6.87 -5.14
C ALA A 236 -27.55 7.57 -6.32
N MET A 237 -27.97 7.31 -7.57
CA MET A 237 -27.50 8.05 -8.74
C MET A 237 -28.13 9.45 -8.85
N ASN A 238 -29.23 9.72 -8.15
CA ASN A 238 -30.03 10.95 -8.27
C ASN A 238 -30.39 11.27 -9.73
N GLY A 239 -30.65 10.24 -10.55
CA GLY A 239 -30.98 10.39 -11.97
C GLY A 239 -29.81 10.84 -12.88
N ALA A 240 -28.57 10.90 -12.38
CA ALA A 240 -27.38 11.27 -13.15
C ALA A 240 -26.66 10.05 -13.72
N GLY A 241 -26.70 9.88 -15.04
CA GLY A 241 -26.07 8.75 -15.74
C GLY A 241 -24.55 8.73 -15.58
N VAL A 242 -23.91 9.88 -15.32
CA VAL A 242 -22.48 9.96 -15.00
C VAL A 242 -22.10 9.22 -13.71
N GLN A 243 -23.04 9.04 -12.76
CA GLN A 243 -22.81 8.24 -11.56
C GLN A 243 -22.63 6.74 -11.87
N ALA A 244 -22.98 6.30 -13.10
CA ALA A 244 -22.70 4.94 -13.54
C ALA A 244 -21.26 4.73 -14.07
N MET A 245 -20.47 5.80 -14.13
CA MET A 245 -19.07 5.78 -14.55
C MET A 245 -18.14 5.79 -13.35
N LYS A 246 -17.18 4.86 -13.33
CA LYS A 246 -16.27 4.65 -12.21
C LYS A 246 -14.86 5.04 -12.60
N PHE A 247 -14.21 5.81 -11.76
CA PHE A 247 -12.87 6.34 -11.98
C PHE A 247 -11.98 5.94 -10.81
N ARG A 248 -10.89 5.24 -11.09
CA ARG A 248 -9.94 4.79 -10.08
C ARG A 248 -8.56 5.31 -10.39
N GLY A 249 -8.12 6.26 -9.58
CA GLY A 249 -6.85 6.96 -9.72
C GLY A 249 -5.68 6.35 -8.95
N GLY A 250 -5.72 5.06 -8.59
CA GLY A 250 -4.59 4.33 -7.99
C GLY A 250 -4.05 4.89 -6.66
N MET A 251 -2.91 4.35 -6.21
CA MET A 251 -2.24 4.83 -4.99
C MET A 251 -1.46 6.14 -5.26
N PRO A 252 -1.48 7.12 -4.34
CA PRO A 252 -0.99 8.49 -4.58
C PRO A 252 0.49 8.59 -4.96
N LEU A 253 1.35 7.85 -4.26
CA LEU A 253 2.80 7.89 -4.45
C LEU A 253 3.25 7.34 -5.82
N LEU A 254 2.33 6.78 -6.63
CA LEU A 254 2.60 6.29 -7.98
C LEU A 254 2.61 7.41 -9.05
N GLY A 255 2.09 8.58 -8.70
CA GLY A 255 2.06 9.75 -9.56
C GLY A 255 0.79 10.58 -9.40
N ILE A 256 0.91 11.74 -8.76
CA ILE A 256 -0.21 12.64 -8.44
C ILE A 256 -0.92 13.14 -9.70
N THR A 257 -0.18 13.70 -10.66
CA THR A 257 -0.79 14.33 -11.85
C THR A 257 -1.31 13.33 -12.88
N ARG A 258 -0.74 12.11 -12.94
CA ARG A 258 -1.15 11.08 -13.92
C ARG A 258 -2.15 10.06 -13.37
N ILE A 259 -1.95 9.56 -12.15
CA ILE A 259 -2.73 8.45 -11.56
C ILE A 259 -3.93 9.06 -10.82
N LEU A 260 -3.71 9.96 -9.84
CA LEU A 260 -4.82 10.66 -9.16
C LEU A 260 -5.58 11.63 -10.07
N GLY A 261 -5.02 12.04 -11.21
CA GLY A 261 -5.71 12.84 -12.22
C GLY A 261 -7.05 12.24 -12.70
N TYR A 262 -7.25 10.93 -12.53
CA TYR A 262 -8.55 10.29 -12.80
C TYR A 262 -9.66 10.75 -11.85
N TYR A 263 -9.34 11.15 -10.61
CA TYR A 263 -10.34 11.75 -9.71
C TYR A 263 -10.70 13.18 -10.15
N ARG A 264 -9.75 13.92 -10.73
CA ARG A 264 -10.04 15.21 -11.37
C ARG A 264 -10.97 15.02 -12.58
N LEU A 265 -10.69 14.04 -13.44
CA LEU A 265 -11.59 13.67 -14.55
C LEU A 265 -12.97 13.23 -14.04
N CYS A 266 -13.01 12.46 -12.96
CA CYS A 266 -14.24 12.06 -12.27
C CYS A 266 -15.05 13.29 -11.80
N ASN A 267 -14.37 14.30 -11.25
CA ASN A 267 -14.98 15.58 -10.87
C ASN A 267 -15.54 16.31 -12.09
N SER A 268 -14.78 16.36 -13.19
CA SER A 268 -15.16 17.04 -14.43
C SER A 268 -16.36 16.41 -15.14
N MET A 269 -16.78 15.19 -14.80
CA MET A 269 -18.03 14.60 -15.32
C MET A 269 -19.26 15.44 -14.96
N ALA A 270 -19.16 16.37 -14.00
CA ALA A 270 -20.20 17.37 -13.75
C ALA A 270 -20.55 18.21 -14.99
N ILE A 271 -19.56 18.54 -15.84
CA ILE A 271 -19.81 19.24 -17.11
C ILE A 271 -20.71 18.38 -18.01
N LEU A 272 -20.40 17.09 -18.11
CA LEU A 272 -21.21 16.16 -18.92
C LEU A 272 -22.62 16.00 -18.34
N ASP A 273 -22.77 15.98 -17.01
CA ASP A 273 -24.08 15.92 -16.36
C ASP A 273 -24.93 17.16 -16.65
N THR A 274 -24.35 18.37 -16.59
CA THR A 274 -25.06 19.60 -16.98
C THR A 274 -25.50 19.57 -18.44
N HIS A 275 -24.65 19.05 -19.33
CA HIS A 275 -24.98 18.94 -20.75
C HIS A 275 -26.11 17.93 -21.01
N VAL A 276 -26.08 16.78 -20.34
CA VAL A 276 -27.04 15.68 -20.57
C VAL A 276 -28.39 15.93 -19.87
N ARG A 277 -28.38 16.43 -18.63
CA ARG A 277 -29.60 16.64 -17.84
C ARG A 277 -30.16 18.05 -17.93
N GLY A 278 -29.38 19.02 -18.42
CA GLY A 278 -29.76 20.43 -18.43
C GLY A 278 -29.83 21.07 -17.04
N VAL A 279 -29.19 20.46 -16.04
CA VAL A 279 -29.15 21.00 -14.66
C VAL A 279 -28.12 22.10 -14.51
N SER A 280 -28.28 22.95 -13.50
CA SER A 280 -27.30 23.98 -13.18
C SER A 280 -25.98 23.38 -12.67
N PRO A 281 -24.85 24.12 -12.71
CA PRO A 281 -23.62 23.72 -12.02
C PRO A 281 -23.81 23.47 -10.52
N ASP A 282 -24.90 23.94 -9.91
CA ASP A 282 -25.16 23.70 -8.49
C ASP A 282 -25.75 22.32 -8.19
N GLU A 283 -26.49 21.77 -9.15
CA GLU A 283 -27.20 20.49 -9.07
C GLU A 283 -26.50 19.36 -9.83
N ALA A 284 -25.43 19.70 -10.56
CA ALA A 284 -24.62 18.76 -11.32
C ALA A 284 -23.95 17.73 -10.41
N LEU A 285 -23.76 16.52 -10.92
CA LEU A 285 -23.01 15.45 -10.25
C LEU A 285 -21.82 15.00 -11.08
N GLY A 286 -20.73 14.60 -10.41
CA GLY A 286 -19.56 14.00 -11.06
C GLY A 286 -19.76 12.49 -11.31
N GLY A 287 -18.66 11.79 -11.59
CA GLY A 287 -18.64 10.32 -11.58
C GLY A 287 -18.55 9.74 -10.17
N ARG A 288 -18.20 8.45 -10.09
CA ARG A 288 -17.85 7.78 -8.82
C ARG A 288 -16.35 7.54 -8.74
N GLY A 289 -15.72 8.10 -7.73
CA GLY A 289 -14.31 7.83 -7.42
C GLY A 289 -14.20 6.50 -6.69
N TRP A 290 -13.54 5.50 -7.26
CA TRP A 290 -13.30 4.25 -6.56
C TRP A 290 -12.09 4.33 -5.64
N ASP A 291 -12.24 3.77 -4.45
CA ASP A 291 -11.15 3.68 -3.49
C ASP A 291 -10.05 2.69 -3.95
N ASN A 292 -8.93 2.69 -3.23
CA ASN A 292 -7.79 1.82 -3.52
C ASN A 292 -7.36 1.04 -2.29
N TYR A 293 -7.21 1.75 -1.16
CA TYR A 293 -6.53 1.22 0.01
C TYR A 293 -7.36 0.14 0.71
N SER A 294 -8.67 0.34 0.84
CA SER A 294 -9.53 -0.72 1.35
C SER A 294 -9.66 -1.84 0.32
N TRP A 295 -9.81 -1.51 -0.98
CA TRP A 295 -9.95 -2.50 -2.04
C TRP A 295 -8.76 -3.45 -2.20
N HIS A 296 -7.54 -2.96 -1.99
CA HIS A 296 -6.36 -3.82 -1.93
C HIS A 296 -6.26 -4.66 -0.66
N THR A 297 -7.19 -4.49 0.28
CA THR A 297 -7.13 -5.01 1.66
C THR A 297 -5.89 -4.53 2.41
N ASP A 298 -5.32 -3.40 1.98
CA ASP A 298 -4.14 -2.78 2.57
C ASP A 298 -4.52 -1.91 3.79
N LEU A 299 -5.72 -1.31 3.78
CA LEU A 299 -6.30 -0.63 4.94
C LEU A 299 -6.38 -1.62 6.11
N PRO A 300 -5.82 -1.31 7.28
CA PRO A 300 -5.99 -2.09 8.50
C PRO A 300 -7.16 -1.50 9.31
N PRO A 301 -8.39 -2.03 9.16
CA PRO A 301 -9.60 -1.37 9.66
C PRO A 301 -9.67 -1.28 11.19
N GLY A 302 -8.90 -2.06 11.95
CA GLY A 302 -8.87 -1.88 13.41
C GLY A 302 -8.06 -0.67 13.85
N HIS A 303 -7.17 -0.12 13.00
CA HIS A 303 -6.46 1.13 13.31
C HIS A 303 -7.42 2.32 13.48
N PRO A 304 -8.33 2.64 12.53
CA PRO A 304 -9.28 3.73 12.74
C PRO A 304 -10.29 3.42 13.85
N MET A 305 -10.60 2.16 14.14
CA MET A 305 -11.47 1.80 15.26
C MET A 305 -10.85 2.12 16.63
N VAL A 306 -9.52 1.98 16.77
CA VAL A 306 -8.82 2.24 18.04
C VAL A 306 -8.34 3.69 18.12
N SER A 307 -7.79 4.23 17.03
CA SER A 307 -7.05 5.50 17.03
C SER A 307 -7.75 6.65 16.31
N GLY A 308 -8.82 6.38 15.56
CA GLY A 308 -9.42 7.35 14.63
C GLY A 308 -8.55 7.69 13.42
N GLN A 309 -7.33 7.14 13.30
CA GLN A 309 -6.44 7.36 12.16
C GLN A 309 -6.65 6.29 11.09
N GLN A 310 -6.59 6.68 9.81
CA GLN A 310 -6.73 5.74 8.68
C GLN A 310 -5.75 4.56 8.81
N THR A 311 -4.51 4.83 9.16
CA THR A 311 -3.47 3.84 9.45
C THR A 311 -2.43 4.49 10.34
N VAL A 312 -1.90 3.71 11.27
CA VAL A 312 -0.78 4.07 12.13
C VAL A 312 0.43 3.28 11.65
N GLU A 313 1.54 3.97 11.44
CA GLU A 313 2.82 3.41 11.01
C GLU A 313 3.96 4.24 11.62
N PHE A 314 5.18 3.71 11.53
CA PHE A 314 6.40 4.42 11.89
C PHE A 314 7.38 4.35 10.72
N ASP A 315 8.40 5.21 10.73
CA ASP A 315 9.48 5.06 9.78
C ASP A 315 10.31 3.83 10.16
N LEU A 316 10.60 2.93 9.21
CA LEU A 316 11.37 1.72 9.46
C LEU A 316 12.78 1.99 10.00
N MET A 317 13.32 3.20 9.82
CA MET A 317 14.53 3.67 10.48
C MET A 317 14.40 3.70 12.01
N ASP A 318 13.19 3.85 12.58
CA ASP A 318 12.99 3.84 14.02
C ASP A 318 13.37 2.49 14.68
N ALA A 319 13.58 1.44 13.88
CA ALA A 319 14.25 0.19 14.28
C ALA A 319 15.55 0.44 15.06
N GLU A 320 16.28 1.50 14.73
CA GLU A 320 17.51 1.88 15.41
C GLU A 320 17.33 2.25 16.88
N ASN A 321 16.14 2.70 17.25
CA ASN A 321 15.81 3.15 18.60
C ASN A 321 15.17 2.05 19.47
N ALA A 322 14.89 0.90 18.86
CA ALA A 322 14.21 -0.23 19.49
C ALA A 322 15.16 -1.14 20.28
N LYS A 323 14.60 -1.87 21.25
CA LYS A 323 15.27 -2.97 21.95
C LYS A 323 14.69 -4.32 21.58
N LEU A 324 13.40 -4.36 21.26
CA LEU A 324 12.70 -5.52 20.72
C LEU A 324 12.00 -5.13 19.41
N ILE A 325 12.18 -5.92 18.37
CA ILE A 325 11.52 -5.71 17.07
C ILE A 325 10.75 -6.99 16.72
N ILE A 326 9.46 -6.83 16.43
CA ILE A 326 8.54 -7.92 16.11
C ILE A 326 7.99 -7.72 14.70
N PRO A 327 8.64 -8.29 13.67
CA PRO A 327 8.02 -8.45 12.36
C PRO A 327 6.88 -9.46 12.49
N TRP A 328 5.64 -8.98 12.45
CA TRP A 328 4.44 -9.79 12.63
C TRP A 328 3.72 -9.98 11.29
N GLY A 329 3.92 -11.14 10.67
CA GLY A 329 3.44 -11.44 9.33
C GLY A 329 3.95 -10.47 8.26
N MET A 330 5.06 -9.78 8.57
CA MET A 330 5.77 -8.90 7.67
C MET A 330 7.08 -9.56 7.24
N ASN A 331 7.18 -9.91 5.96
CA ASN A 331 8.46 -10.37 5.39
C ASN A 331 9.36 -9.17 5.04
N TRP A 332 9.81 -8.43 6.06
CA TRP A 332 10.55 -7.16 5.95
C TRP A 332 11.70 -7.25 4.93
N ILE A 333 12.49 -8.32 4.97
CA ILE A 333 13.63 -8.52 4.06
C ILE A 333 13.22 -8.54 2.59
N SER A 334 12.05 -9.12 2.27
CA SER A 334 11.61 -9.32 0.88
C SER A 334 10.67 -8.24 0.38
N THR A 335 9.82 -7.70 1.26
CA THR A 335 8.77 -6.73 0.92
C THR A 335 9.16 -5.30 1.22
N LYS A 336 10.23 -5.08 2.00
CA LYS A 336 10.82 -3.76 2.28
C LYS A 336 12.33 -3.70 2.00
N MET A 337 12.79 -4.32 0.91
CA MET A 337 14.22 -4.51 0.62
C MET A 337 15.09 -3.24 0.75
N PRO A 338 14.68 -2.06 0.25
CA PRO A 338 15.46 -0.83 0.40
C PRO A 338 15.65 -0.39 1.86
N ASP A 339 14.76 -0.82 2.77
CA ASP A 339 14.74 -0.48 4.20
C ASP A 339 15.08 -1.67 5.10
N ALA A 340 15.43 -2.82 4.52
CA ALA A 340 15.75 -4.02 5.27
C ALA A 340 17.05 -3.90 6.08
N HIS A 341 17.94 -2.99 5.67
CA HIS A 341 19.21 -2.75 6.36
C HIS A 341 18.98 -2.22 7.79
N TRP A 342 17.97 -1.38 8.01
CA TRP A 342 17.62 -0.86 9.34
C TRP A 342 17.38 -1.96 10.37
N LEU A 343 16.63 -3.01 9.99
CA LEU A 343 16.39 -4.17 10.85
C LEU A 343 17.70 -4.90 11.18
N THR A 344 18.53 -5.18 10.17
CA THR A 344 19.78 -5.93 10.38
C THR A 344 20.82 -5.13 11.15
N GLU A 345 20.88 -3.81 10.95
CA GLU A 345 21.79 -2.91 11.65
C GLU A 345 21.36 -2.72 13.11
N ALA A 346 20.06 -2.56 13.37
CA ALA A 346 19.52 -2.53 14.72
C ALA A 346 19.88 -3.81 15.50
N ARG A 347 19.80 -4.97 14.84
CA ARG A 347 20.21 -6.24 15.43
C ARG A 347 21.70 -6.30 15.79
N VAL A 348 22.57 -5.78 14.92
CA VAL A 348 24.01 -5.64 15.24
C VAL A 348 24.25 -4.67 16.40
N LYS A 349 23.38 -3.68 16.59
CA LYS A 349 23.38 -2.75 17.74
C LYS A 349 22.76 -3.33 19.01
N GLY A 350 22.32 -4.58 19.00
CA GLY A 350 21.79 -5.29 20.16
C GLY A 350 20.26 -5.25 20.31
N ALA A 351 19.50 -4.80 19.31
CA ALA A 351 18.06 -5.03 19.28
C ALA A 351 17.79 -6.52 19.04
N LYS A 352 16.88 -7.11 19.82
CA LYS A 352 16.41 -8.49 19.61
C LYS A 352 15.30 -8.51 18.58
N VAL A 353 15.33 -9.47 17.67
CA VAL A 353 14.30 -9.63 16.62
C VAL A 353 13.53 -10.93 16.84
N VAL A 354 12.22 -10.84 17.04
CA VAL A 354 11.33 -11.99 17.19
C VAL A 354 10.28 -11.97 16.08
N SER A 355 10.35 -12.90 15.14
CA SER A 355 9.35 -12.96 14.06
C SER A 355 8.14 -13.78 14.47
N VAL A 356 6.94 -13.20 14.33
CA VAL A 356 5.67 -13.94 14.40
C VAL A 356 5.18 -14.15 12.97
N THR A 357 5.05 -15.40 12.53
CA THR A 357 4.80 -15.72 11.13
C THR A 357 4.10 -17.08 10.98
N VAL A 358 3.71 -17.45 9.77
CA VAL A 358 3.05 -18.74 9.47
C VAL A 358 3.98 -19.72 8.77
N GLU A 359 5.18 -19.27 8.41
CA GLU A 359 6.18 -20.03 7.66
C GLU A 359 7.59 -19.53 7.99
N TYR A 360 8.62 -20.32 7.66
CA TYR A 360 10.01 -19.86 7.74
C TYR A 360 10.34 -18.90 6.59
N SER A 361 9.93 -17.64 6.73
CA SER A 361 10.10 -16.59 5.71
C SER A 361 11.51 -15.97 5.71
N SER A 362 11.83 -15.13 4.72
CA SER A 362 13.18 -14.51 4.62
C SER A 362 13.56 -13.67 5.84
N VAL A 363 12.59 -13.03 6.52
CA VAL A 363 12.85 -12.30 7.76
C VAL A 363 13.24 -13.24 8.91
N ALA A 364 12.70 -14.46 8.95
CA ALA A 364 13.02 -15.45 9.97
C ALA A 364 14.53 -15.79 9.99
N SER A 365 15.19 -15.78 8.83
CA SER A 365 16.65 -15.96 8.73
C SER A 365 17.49 -14.84 9.36
N LYS A 366 16.85 -13.73 9.73
CA LYS A 366 17.45 -12.54 10.37
C LYS A 366 16.89 -12.30 11.76
N SER A 367 16.07 -13.21 12.28
CA SER A 367 15.48 -13.15 13.60
C SER A 367 16.27 -13.99 14.60
N ASP A 368 16.24 -13.57 15.85
CA ASP A 368 16.84 -14.33 16.96
C ASP A 368 15.87 -15.41 17.45
N GLU A 369 14.56 -15.15 17.38
CA GLU A 369 13.50 -16.12 17.63
C GLU A 369 12.44 -16.08 16.52
N VAL A 370 11.79 -17.22 16.29
CA VAL A 370 10.72 -17.35 15.29
C VAL A 370 9.56 -18.12 15.90
N VAL A 371 8.41 -17.45 16.04
CA VAL A 371 7.16 -18.05 16.49
C VAL A 371 6.30 -18.33 15.26
N ILE A 372 6.14 -19.60 14.93
CA ILE A 372 5.26 -20.04 13.84
C ILE A 372 3.87 -20.27 14.42
N ILE A 373 2.88 -19.56 13.88
CA ILE A 373 1.47 -19.68 14.27
C ILE A 373 0.60 -20.13 13.09
N ARG A 374 -0.57 -20.68 13.41
CA ARG A 374 -1.61 -21.04 12.47
C ARG A 374 -2.13 -19.79 11.74
N PRO A 375 -2.21 -19.78 10.39
CA PRO A 375 -2.75 -18.63 9.65
C PRO A 375 -4.12 -18.18 10.13
N GLY A 376 -4.29 -16.87 10.34
CA GLY A 376 -5.56 -16.26 10.75
C GLY A 376 -5.88 -16.34 12.25
N THR A 377 -4.95 -16.87 13.06
CA THR A 377 -5.11 -16.97 14.52
C THR A 377 -4.36 -15.89 15.31
N ASP A 378 -3.83 -14.89 14.63
CA ASP A 378 -3.12 -13.74 15.20
C ASP A 378 -3.87 -13.03 16.33
N PRO A 379 -5.22 -12.81 16.26
CA PRO A 379 -5.94 -12.21 17.38
C PRO A 379 -5.85 -13.06 18.64
N ALA A 380 -5.95 -14.39 18.53
CA ALA A 380 -5.86 -15.28 19.68
C ALA A 380 -4.44 -15.29 20.28
N PHE A 381 -3.41 -15.24 19.43
CA PHE A 381 -2.02 -15.13 19.89
C PHE A 381 -1.80 -13.81 20.64
N ALA A 382 -2.20 -12.67 20.07
CA ALA A 382 -2.08 -11.35 20.69
C ALA A 382 -2.85 -11.25 22.02
N LEU A 383 -4.08 -11.79 22.09
CA LEU A 383 -4.85 -11.84 23.34
C LEU A 383 -4.18 -12.74 24.39
N GLY A 384 -3.55 -13.85 23.98
CA GLY A 384 -2.75 -14.69 24.89
C GLY A 384 -1.59 -13.93 25.51
N LEU A 385 -0.84 -13.16 24.70
CA LEU A 385 0.24 -12.31 25.19
C LEU A 385 -0.27 -11.24 26.17
N ALA A 386 -1.34 -10.54 25.80
CA ALA A 386 -1.99 -9.54 26.64
C ALA A 386 -2.48 -10.15 27.97
N GLY A 387 -3.05 -11.35 27.94
CA GLY A 387 -3.54 -12.07 29.11
C GLY A 387 -2.44 -12.42 30.12
N VAL A 388 -1.26 -12.83 29.65
CA VAL A 388 -0.08 -13.02 30.51
C VAL A 388 0.29 -11.71 31.19
N ILE A 389 0.42 -10.62 30.42
CA ILE A 389 0.79 -9.29 30.93
C ILE A 389 -0.22 -8.77 31.97
N MET A 390 -1.53 -8.94 31.71
CA MET A 390 -2.58 -8.51 32.63
C MET A 390 -2.60 -9.35 33.92
N ARG A 391 -2.55 -10.68 33.80
CA ARG A 391 -2.62 -11.61 34.95
C ARG A 391 -1.42 -11.48 35.88
N GLU A 392 -0.24 -11.27 35.31
CA GLU A 392 1.01 -11.11 36.07
C GLU A 392 1.30 -9.65 36.45
N LYS A 393 0.38 -8.73 36.12
CA LYS A 393 0.49 -7.28 36.41
C LYS A 393 1.77 -6.64 35.85
N LEU A 394 2.16 -7.05 34.64
CA LEU A 394 3.36 -6.57 33.95
C LEU A 394 3.10 -5.33 33.07
N TYR A 395 1.91 -4.75 33.14
CA TYR A 395 1.53 -3.55 32.38
C TYR A 395 2.05 -2.25 33.01
N ASP A 396 2.09 -1.17 32.22
CA ASP A 396 2.36 0.19 32.68
C ASP A 396 1.05 0.82 33.20
N GLU A 397 0.83 0.74 34.51
CA GLU A 397 -0.42 1.18 35.15
C GLU A 397 -0.73 2.65 34.85
N GLU A 398 0.27 3.54 34.96
CA GLU A 398 0.10 4.97 34.74
C GLU A 398 -0.30 5.30 33.29
N TYR A 399 0.34 4.63 32.33
CA TYR A 399 0.00 4.80 30.91
C TYR A 399 -1.40 4.27 30.61
N VAL A 400 -1.74 3.07 31.10
CA VAL A 400 -3.07 2.48 30.91
C VAL A 400 -4.17 3.37 31.47
N MET A 401 -4.00 3.91 32.68
CA MET A 401 -4.99 4.80 33.30
C MET A 401 -5.18 6.12 32.56
N SER A 402 -4.12 6.68 31.97
CA SER A 402 -4.15 8.05 31.41
C SER A 402 -4.35 8.10 29.90
N SER A 403 -4.09 7.02 29.17
CA SER A 403 -4.00 7.03 27.71
C SER A 403 -4.91 6.00 27.02
N THR A 404 -5.79 5.34 27.78
CA THR A 404 -6.72 4.33 27.25
C THR A 404 -8.12 4.51 27.84
N ASP A 405 -9.11 3.84 27.25
CA ASP A 405 -10.47 3.72 27.76
C ASP A 405 -10.64 2.58 28.78
N LEU A 406 -9.61 1.76 29.02
CA LEU A 406 -9.63 0.64 29.96
C LEU A 406 -10.15 0.98 31.38
N PRO A 407 -9.92 2.18 31.98
CA PRO A 407 -10.50 2.53 33.27
C PRO A 407 -12.00 2.89 33.25
N PHE A 408 -12.63 3.05 32.09
CA PHE A 408 -14.01 3.52 32.00
C PHE A 408 -14.99 2.48 32.52
N LEU A 409 -16.10 2.94 33.11
CA LEU A 409 -17.14 2.09 33.67
C LEU A 409 -18.16 1.67 32.60
N VAL A 410 -18.49 0.39 32.58
CA VAL A 410 -19.53 -0.24 31.76
C VAL A 410 -20.67 -0.66 32.68
N ARG A 411 -21.91 -0.34 32.28
CA ARG A 411 -23.11 -0.80 32.97
C ARG A 411 -23.40 -2.26 32.65
N MET A 412 -23.58 -3.10 33.66
CA MET A 412 -23.79 -4.53 33.47
C MET A 412 -25.22 -4.91 33.01
N ASP A 413 -26.17 -3.97 33.10
CA ASP A 413 -27.54 -4.15 32.63
C ASP A 413 -27.70 -3.96 31.11
N THR A 414 -26.90 -3.08 30.51
CA THR A 414 -27.01 -2.66 29.11
C THR A 414 -25.75 -2.90 28.28
N LEU A 415 -24.63 -3.22 28.94
CA LEU A 415 -23.29 -3.36 28.34
C LEU A 415 -22.82 -2.10 27.60
N LYS A 416 -23.36 -0.94 27.96
CA LYS A 416 -22.94 0.37 27.47
C LYS A 416 -22.00 1.04 28.46
N LEU A 417 -21.14 1.92 27.95
CA LEU A 417 -20.32 2.79 28.80
C LEU A 417 -21.23 3.72 29.61
N LEU A 418 -20.93 3.86 30.89
CA LEU A 418 -21.61 4.79 31.78
C LEU A 418 -21.23 6.22 31.40
N LYS A 419 -22.24 7.04 31.11
CA LYS A 419 -22.05 8.45 30.76
C LYS A 419 -22.07 9.33 31.99
N ALA A 420 -21.27 10.41 31.95
CA ALA A 420 -21.15 11.32 33.10
C ALA A 420 -22.45 12.06 33.42
N ASP A 421 -23.22 12.44 32.41
CA ASP A 421 -24.52 13.13 32.56
C ASP A 421 -25.61 12.25 33.17
N GLU A 422 -25.48 10.92 33.13
CA GLU A 422 -26.41 9.98 33.75
C GLU A 422 -26.28 9.95 35.29
N VAL A 423 -25.10 10.26 35.83
CA VAL A 423 -24.76 9.98 37.25
C VAL A 423 -24.08 11.13 37.99
N LEU A 424 -23.58 12.15 37.30
CA LEU A 424 -22.91 13.31 37.88
C LEU A 424 -23.68 14.60 37.51
N PRO A 425 -24.67 15.03 38.31
CA PRO A 425 -25.54 16.16 37.97
C PRO A 425 -24.78 17.49 37.82
N ASP A 426 -23.67 17.65 38.55
CA ASP A 426 -22.83 18.85 38.51
C ASP A 426 -21.72 18.78 37.45
N TYR A 427 -21.61 17.67 36.71
CA TYR A 427 -20.57 17.52 35.70
C TYR A 427 -20.91 18.36 34.45
N LYS A 428 -19.95 19.18 34.04
CA LYS A 428 -20.00 19.91 32.78
C LYS A 428 -18.86 19.45 31.89
N ALA A 429 -19.20 18.96 30.69
CA ALA A 429 -18.20 18.70 29.67
C ALA A 429 -17.55 20.03 29.24
N PRO A 430 -16.30 20.01 28.76
CA PRO A 430 -15.66 21.20 28.21
C PRO A 430 -16.48 21.78 27.04
N ASP A 431 -16.79 23.09 27.11
CA ASP A 431 -17.46 23.82 26.02
C ASP A 431 -16.52 24.07 24.83
N GLU A 432 -15.20 24.10 25.09
CA GLU A 432 -14.12 24.23 24.13
C GLU A 432 -13.23 22.99 24.16
N LEU A 433 -12.74 22.58 22.99
CA LEU A 433 -11.91 21.39 22.81
C LEU A 433 -10.55 21.82 22.23
N ARG A 434 -9.47 21.11 22.60
CA ARG A 434 -8.15 21.39 22.05
C ARG A 434 -8.02 20.81 20.66
N ASP A 435 -7.43 21.57 19.75
CA ASP A 435 -7.15 21.17 18.36
C ASP A 435 -8.41 20.67 17.61
N VAL A 436 -9.61 21.11 18.04
CA VAL A 436 -10.89 20.71 17.49
C VAL A 436 -11.81 21.92 17.34
N THR A 437 -12.30 22.13 16.12
CA THR A 437 -13.34 23.11 15.82
C THR A 437 -14.73 22.43 15.81
N ILE A 438 -15.64 22.94 16.64
CA ILE A 438 -17.03 22.47 16.69
C ILE A 438 -17.86 23.17 15.59
N THR A 439 -18.38 22.39 14.66
CA THR A 439 -19.31 22.85 13.61
C THR A 439 -20.73 22.86 14.17
N LYS A 440 -21.37 24.04 14.20
CA LYS A 440 -22.71 24.17 14.79
C LYS A 440 -23.79 23.57 13.89
N LYS A 441 -24.97 23.32 14.46
CA LYS A 441 -26.11 22.81 13.71
C LYS A 441 -26.45 23.75 12.53
N GLY A 442 -26.45 23.20 11.31
CA GLY A 442 -26.73 23.94 10.07
C GLY A 442 -25.50 24.51 9.38
N GLU A 443 -24.35 24.56 10.06
CA GLU A 443 -23.07 24.87 9.45
C GLU A 443 -22.49 23.64 8.75
N LYS A 444 -21.68 23.88 7.72
CA LYS A 444 -20.86 22.83 7.08
C LYS A 444 -19.42 23.07 7.46
N ALA A 445 -18.71 22.00 7.83
CA ALA A 445 -17.27 22.07 8.00
C ALA A 445 -16.64 22.60 6.70
N PRO A 446 -15.57 23.43 6.78
CA PRO A 446 -14.82 23.84 5.60
C PRO A 446 -14.39 22.62 4.78
N PHE A 447 -14.18 22.81 3.47
CA PHE A 447 -13.59 21.75 2.65
C PHE A 447 -12.23 21.32 3.27
N PRO A 448 -11.82 20.03 3.24
CA PRO A 448 -10.62 19.57 3.95
C PRO A 448 -9.35 20.40 3.71
N SER A 449 -9.15 20.93 2.50
CA SER A 449 -8.00 21.79 2.20
C SER A 449 -8.04 23.18 2.86
N LYS A 450 -9.13 23.51 3.57
CA LYS A 450 -9.38 24.78 4.27
C LYS A 450 -9.61 24.59 5.78
N GLN A 451 -9.47 23.37 6.30
CA GLN A 451 -9.72 23.06 7.70
C GLN A 451 -8.56 23.45 8.65
N GLY A 452 -7.39 23.82 8.11
CA GLY A 452 -6.24 24.16 8.94
C GLY A 452 -5.69 22.93 9.69
N ALA A 453 -5.19 23.14 10.90
CA ALA A 453 -4.65 22.07 11.75
C ALA A 453 -5.72 21.39 12.61
N ASP A 454 -6.89 22.01 12.79
CA ASP A 454 -7.92 21.55 13.71
C ASP A 454 -8.74 20.41 13.10
N GLN A 455 -9.12 19.45 13.93
CA GLN A 455 -10.14 18.48 13.56
C GLN A 455 -11.53 19.12 13.64
N HIS A 456 -12.44 18.77 12.73
CA HIS A 456 -13.82 19.26 12.78
C HIS A 456 -14.77 18.18 13.30
N ILE A 457 -15.56 18.53 14.32
CA ILE A 457 -16.63 17.69 14.86
C ILE A 457 -17.95 18.46 14.80
N SER A 458 -19.06 17.79 14.50
CA SER A 458 -20.38 18.45 14.62
C SER A 458 -20.81 18.52 16.08
N GLU A 459 -21.51 19.58 16.47
CA GLU A 459 -22.11 19.71 17.79
C GLU A 459 -22.99 18.50 18.15
N THR A 460 -23.71 17.96 17.16
CA THR A 460 -24.54 16.75 17.32
C THR A 460 -23.70 15.53 17.69
N LEU A 461 -22.60 15.27 16.98
CA LEU A 461 -21.71 14.14 17.29
C LEU A 461 -21.02 14.32 18.63
N LEU A 462 -20.61 15.54 18.97
CA LEU A 462 -19.99 15.83 20.26
C LEU A 462 -20.95 15.51 21.43
N LYS A 463 -22.22 15.94 21.32
CA LYS A 463 -23.26 15.64 22.31
C LYS A 463 -23.58 14.15 22.38
N GLU A 464 -23.65 13.46 21.22
CA GLU A 464 -23.88 12.01 21.16
C GLU A 464 -22.76 11.21 21.84
N TRP A 465 -21.51 11.62 21.64
CA TRP A 465 -20.37 10.95 22.26
C TRP A 465 -20.27 11.23 23.75
N GLY A 466 -20.55 12.45 24.21
CA GLY A 466 -20.59 12.80 25.62
C GLY A 466 -19.28 12.56 26.38
N SER A 467 -19.36 12.53 27.71
CA SER A 467 -18.25 12.18 28.61
C SER A 467 -18.52 10.86 29.33
N PHE A 468 -17.45 10.24 29.82
CA PHE A 468 -17.48 8.93 30.48
C PHE A 468 -17.15 9.05 31.97
N VAL A 469 -17.24 7.93 32.68
CA VAL A 469 -16.99 7.87 34.13
C VAL A 469 -15.92 6.84 34.45
N VAL A 470 -15.06 7.19 35.40
CA VAL A 470 -14.11 6.27 36.07
C VAL A 470 -14.39 6.23 37.56
N TRP A 471 -13.92 5.20 38.26
CA TRP A 471 -13.91 5.16 39.72
C TRP A 471 -12.58 5.70 40.25
N ASP A 472 -12.58 6.82 40.97
CA ASP A 472 -11.39 7.41 41.57
C ASP A 472 -11.08 6.72 42.92
N LYS A 473 -9.94 6.03 43.00
CA LYS A 473 -9.51 5.30 44.20
C LYS A 473 -9.21 6.22 45.38
N ASN A 474 -8.77 7.46 45.12
CA ASN A 474 -8.38 8.39 46.19
C ASN A 474 -9.62 8.97 46.88
N LYS A 475 -10.68 9.21 46.11
CA LYS A 475 -11.95 9.76 46.60
C LYS A 475 -12.97 8.68 46.94
N ASN A 476 -12.71 7.44 46.52
CA ASN A 476 -13.66 6.34 46.54
C ASN A 476 -15.03 6.72 45.95
N ALA A 477 -15.00 7.39 44.79
CA ALA A 477 -16.19 7.96 44.16
C ALA A 477 -16.05 7.99 42.63
N MET A 478 -17.17 8.16 41.93
CA MET A 478 -17.18 8.39 40.49
C MET A 478 -16.57 9.74 40.11
N ALA A 479 -15.81 9.78 39.02
CA ALA A 479 -15.28 11.00 38.44
C ALA A 479 -15.52 11.04 36.92
N GLY A 480 -15.95 12.20 36.42
CA GLY A 480 -16.21 12.40 35.00
C GLY A 480 -14.93 12.65 34.20
N VAL A 481 -14.84 12.02 33.03
CA VAL A 481 -13.70 12.07 32.12
C VAL A 481 -14.22 12.39 30.71
N SER A 482 -13.69 13.44 30.11
CA SER A 482 -14.00 13.87 28.75
C SER A 482 -12.93 13.38 27.76
N ARG A 483 -13.17 13.58 26.46
CA ARG A 483 -12.17 13.31 25.41
C ARG A 483 -10.88 14.11 25.54
N GLU A 484 -10.93 15.23 26.24
CA GLU A 484 -9.79 16.11 26.48
C GLU A 484 -8.86 15.52 27.55
N ASP A 485 -9.39 14.68 28.44
CA ASP A 485 -8.64 14.11 29.54
C ASP A 485 -7.83 12.91 29.02
N VAL A 486 -6.67 13.17 28.43
CA VAL A 486 -5.76 12.14 27.92
C VAL A 486 -4.29 12.49 28.20
N GLY A 487 -3.46 11.49 28.48
CA GLY A 487 -2.03 11.63 28.70
C GLY A 487 -1.71 12.60 29.84
N LYS A 488 -0.99 13.68 29.53
CA LYS A 488 -0.62 14.71 30.51
C LYS A 488 -1.83 15.42 31.13
N TYR A 489 -2.87 15.66 30.34
CA TYR A 489 -4.07 16.39 30.79
C TYR A 489 -4.91 15.56 31.76
N PHE A 490 -4.94 14.23 31.55
CA PHE A 490 -5.55 13.32 32.51
C PHE A 490 -4.82 13.39 33.87
N LYS A 491 -3.48 13.43 33.86
CA LYS A 491 -2.67 13.53 35.09
C LYS A 491 -2.89 14.85 35.82
N GLU A 492 -2.95 15.96 35.10
CA GLU A 492 -3.22 17.30 35.65
C GLU A 492 -4.58 17.37 36.36
N LYS A 493 -5.56 16.55 35.94
CA LYS A 493 -6.88 16.46 36.59
C LYS A 493 -6.84 15.83 37.99
N GLY A 494 -5.75 15.12 38.33
CA GLY A 494 -5.56 14.52 39.64
C GLY A 494 -6.50 13.35 39.96
N ILE A 495 -7.10 12.73 38.95
CA ILE A 495 -7.94 11.53 39.10
C ILE A 495 -7.04 10.30 39.14
N ALA A 496 -7.29 9.38 40.05
CA ALA A 496 -6.58 8.11 40.14
C ALA A 496 -7.53 6.92 39.90
N PRO A 497 -7.75 6.49 38.65
CA PRO A 497 -8.72 5.45 38.33
C PRO A 497 -8.40 4.10 38.96
N VAL A 498 -9.44 3.36 39.35
CA VAL A 498 -9.34 1.92 39.56
C VAL A 498 -9.34 1.24 38.19
N LEU A 499 -8.35 0.39 37.92
CA LEU A 499 -8.32 -0.41 36.69
C LEU A 499 -9.15 -1.67 36.82
N ASP A 500 -8.94 -2.50 37.84
CA ASP A 500 -9.71 -3.74 38.01
C ASP A 500 -10.73 -3.55 39.14
N GLY A 501 -12.00 -3.42 38.79
CA GLY A 501 -13.03 -3.09 39.77
C GLY A 501 -14.46 -3.39 39.32
N GLU A 502 -15.27 -3.74 40.31
CA GLU A 502 -16.72 -3.86 40.23
C GLU A 502 -17.33 -3.01 41.34
N PHE A 503 -18.35 -2.23 40.98
CA PHE A 503 -19.02 -1.28 41.87
C PHE A 503 -20.53 -1.34 41.68
N GLU A 504 -21.26 -0.81 42.66
CA GLU A 504 -22.69 -0.56 42.53
C GLU A 504 -22.93 0.95 42.58
N VAL A 505 -23.64 1.46 41.57
CA VAL A 505 -23.93 2.89 41.44
C VAL A 505 -25.43 3.11 41.34
N ASP A 506 -25.87 4.28 41.77
CA ASP A 506 -27.26 4.71 41.65
C ASP A 506 -27.46 5.45 40.33
N ILE A 507 -28.34 4.95 39.47
CA ILE A 507 -28.71 5.59 38.21
C ILE A 507 -30.21 5.84 38.26
N GLN A 508 -30.61 7.09 38.45
CA GLN A 508 -32.02 7.50 38.50
C GLN A 508 -32.86 6.72 39.54
N GLY A 509 -32.28 6.38 40.70
CA GLY A 509 -32.96 5.65 41.76
C GLY A 509 -32.85 4.12 41.65
N GLN A 510 -32.19 3.61 40.61
CA GLN A 510 -31.92 2.18 40.44
C GLN A 510 -30.46 1.86 40.76
N LYS A 511 -30.24 0.84 41.60
CA LYS A 511 -28.91 0.26 41.82
C LYS A 511 -28.49 -0.56 40.60
N VAL A 512 -27.42 -0.13 39.94
CA VAL A 512 -26.86 -0.77 38.76
C VAL A 512 -25.42 -1.16 39.04
N LYS A 513 -25.09 -2.43 38.78
CA LYS A 513 -23.72 -2.92 38.83
C LYS A 513 -22.94 -2.38 37.65
N VAL A 514 -21.74 -1.88 37.92
CA VAL A 514 -20.80 -1.36 36.91
C VAL A 514 -19.44 -1.99 37.10
N ARG A 515 -18.72 -2.15 35.99
CA ARG A 515 -17.38 -2.73 35.96
C ARG A 515 -16.49 -1.94 35.04
N THR A 516 -15.20 -1.90 35.33
CA THR A 516 -14.24 -1.27 34.42
C THR A 516 -14.09 -2.09 33.13
N ILE A 517 -13.81 -1.44 31.99
CA ILE A 517 -13.47 -2.15 30.75
C ILE A 517 -12.31 -3.13 30.98
N PHE A 518 -11.27 -2.70 31.70
CA PHE A 518 -10.12 -3.54 32.04
C PHE A 518 -10.53 -4.84 32.73
N SER A 519 -11.43 -4.80 33.72
CA SER A 519 -11.88 -6.01 34.44
C SER A 519 -12.65 -6.97 33.52
N LEU A 520 -13.48 -6.43 32.63
CA LEU A 520 -14.25 -7.21 31.66
C LEU A 520 -13.35 -7.86 30.61
N VAL A 521 -12.41 -7.09 30.06
CA VAL A 521 -11.42 -7.59 29.09
C VAL A 521 -10.50 -8.61 29.73
N SER A 522 -9.98 -8.35 30.93
CA SER A 522 -9.14 -9.27 31.69
C SER A 522 -9.85 -10.60 31.93
N GLN A 523 -11.10 -10.55 32.42
CA GLN A 523 -11.90 -11.76 32.63
C GLN A 523 -12.10 -12.52 31.32
N TYR A 524 -12.55 -11.86 30.26
CA TYR A 524 -12.80 -12.50 28.97
C TYR A 524 -11.53 -13.18 28.41
N ILE A 525 -10.37 -12.53 28.52
CA ILE A 525 -9.10 -13.10 28.08
C ILE A 525 -8.71 -14.29 28.95
N ASN A 526 -8.81 -14.20 30.27
CA ASN A 526 -8.44 -15.30 31.17
C ASN A 526 -9.34 -16.53 30.96
N ASP A 527 -10.64 -16.32 30.73
CA ASP A 527 -11.62 -17.38 30.55
C ASP A 527 -11.46 -18.10 29.19
N ASN A 528 -11.04 -17.38 28.14
CA ASN A 528 -11.08 -17.90 26.75
C ASN A 528 -9.71 -18.07 26.08
N PHE A 529 -8.69 -17.32 26.52
CA PHE A 529 -7.38 -17.21 25.87
C PHE A 529 -6.23 -17.43 26.86
N ASN A 530 -6.39 -18.37 27.79
CA ASN A 530 -5.26 -18.85 28.59
C ASN A 530 -4.17 -19.49 27.71
N VAL A 531 -2.96 -19.63 28.25
CA VAL A 531 -1.76 -20.06 27.50
C VAL A 531 -1.96 -21.42 26.81
N GLU A 532 -2.64 -22.37 27.47
CA GLU A 532 -2.91 -23.69 26.90
C GLU A 532 -3.88 -23.60 25.71
N SER A 533 -5.00 -22.89 25.88
CA SER A 533 -5.99 -22.67 24.82
C SER A 533 -5.38 -21.94 23.63
N VAL A 534 -4.59 -20.89 23.88
CA VAL A 534 -3.88 -20.14 22.84
C VAL A 534 -2.91 -21.05 22.08
N SER A 535 -2.14 -21.88 22.78
CA SER A 535 -1.24 -22.84 22.14
C SER A 535 -1.99 -23.83 21.25
N LYS A 536 -3.15 -24.34 21.69
CA LYS A 536 -3.99 -25.23 20.87
C LYS A 536 -4.56 -24.54 19.63
N ILE A 537 -5.04 -23.30 19.78
CA ILE A 537 -5.65 -22.53 18.67
C ILE A 537 -4.59 -22.15 17.64
N THR A 538 -3.48 -21.60 18.13
CA THR A 538 -2.46 -20.93 17.30
C THR A 538 -1.31 -21.82 16.89
N TRP A 539 -1.16 -23.00 17.50
CA TRP A 539 0.03 -23.88 17.38
C TRP A 539 1.33 -23.28 17.95
N ALA A 540 1.30 -22.07 18.50
CA ALA A 540 2.45 -21.51 19.19
C ALA A 540 2.77 -22.38 20.42
N PRO A 541 4.04 -22.74 20.67
CA PRO A 541 4.43 -23.35 21.93
C PRO A 541 4.03 -22.46 23.12
N GLN A 542 3.56 -23.05 24.21
CA GLN A 542 3.18 -22.31 25.43
C GLN A 542 4.33 -21.43 25.94
N GLU A 543 5.56 -21.95 25.91
CA GLU A 543 6.77 -21.22 26.27
C GLU A 543 6.99 -19.98 25.40
N ALA A 544 6.68 -20.05 24.10
CA ALA A 544 6.80 -18.91 23.20
C ALA A 544 5.79 -17.81 23.54
N VAL A 545 4.56 -18.18 23.95
CA VAL A 545 3.55 -17.22 24.43
C VAL A 545 4.03 -16.51 25.69
N LEU A 546 4.51 -17.27 26.68
CA LEU A 546 5.01 -16.72 27.94
C LEU A 546 6.24 -15.83 27.72
N SER A 547 7.26 -16.36 27.04
CA SER A 547 8.52 -15.66 26.78
C SER A 547 8.32 -14.37 26.01
N LEU A 548 7.53 -14.39 24.92
CA LEU A 548 7.30 -13.17 24.15
C LEU A 548 6.51 -12.12 24.95
N ALA A 549 5.54 -12.54 25.76
CA ALA A 549 4.79 -11.61 26.61
C ALA A 549 5.70 -10.92 27.64
N HIS A 550 6.59 -11.67 28.29
CA HIS A 550 7.60 -11.12 29.21
C HIS A 550 8.57 -10.17 28.50
N GLN A 551 9.10 -10.58 27.34
CA GLN A 551 10.01 -9.73 26.55
C GLN A 551 9.35 -8.39 26.15
N ILE A 552 8.08 -8.39 25.75
CA ILE A 552 7.36 -7.14 25.43
C ILE A 552 7.18 -6.27 26.69
N ALA A 553 6.83 -6.89 27.82
CA ALA A 553 6.63 -6.17 29.07
C ALA A 553 7.92 -5.59 29.69
N GLU A 554 9.07 -6.23 29.45
CA GLU A 554 10.39 -5.74 29.85
C GLU A 554 10.87 -4.57 28.97
N ASN A 555 10.42 -4.51 27.72
CA ASN A 555 10.84 -3.50 26.73
C ASN A 555 9.76 -2.43 26.48
N ARG A 556 9.26 -1.82 27.57
CA ARG A 556 8.23 -0.76 27.52
C ARG A 556 8.70 0.48 26.77
N GLY A 557 7.88 0.98 25.85
CA GLY A 557 8.24 2.08 24.95
C GLY A 557 9.45 1.80 24.04
N LYS A 558 9.86 0.52 23.94
CA LYS A 558 11.05 0.07 23.20
C LYS A 558 10.80 -1.21 22.38
N THR A 559 9.54 -1.57 22.19
CA THR A 559 9.10 -2.66 21.32
C THR A 559 8.45 -2.11 20.06
N LEU A 560 9.04 -2.38 18.90
CA LEU A 560 8.43 -2.12 17.60
C LEU A 560 7.69 -3.35 17.10
N ILE A 561 6.40 -3.20 16.78
CA ILE A 561 5.61 -4.25 16.13
C ILE A 561 5.31 -3.81 14.71
N ALA A 562 6.01 -4.42 13.75
CA ALA A 562 5.85 -4.16 12.34
C ALA A 562 4.92 -5.22 11.71
N VAL A 563 3.66 -4.86 11.53
CA VAL A 563 2.61 -5.75 11.03
C VAL A 563 2.54 -5.69 9.51
N GLY A 564 2.58 -6.85 8.87
CA GLY A 564 2.50 -6.98 7.41
C GLY A 564 1.11 -7.37 6.93
N MET A 565 1.01 -7.59 5.61
CA MET A 565 -0.24 -8.05 4.99
C MET A 565 -0.60 -9.50 5.30
N GLY A 566 0.36 -10.30 5.80
CA GLY A 566 0.12 -11.68 6.22
C GLY A 566 -1.15 -11.80 7.08
N PRO A 567 -1.23 -11.11 8.22
CA PRO A 567 -2.43 -11.10 9.05
C PRO A 567 -3.48 -10.09 8.54
N ASN A 568 -3.12 -9.06 7.76
CA ASN A 568 -4.07 -8.01 7.36
C ASN A 568 -5.04 -8.45 6.24
N HIS A 569 -4.66 -9.42 5.41
CA HIS A 569 -5.50 -9.89 4.30
C HIS A 569 -6.46 -11.02 4.73
N PHE A 570 -6.84 -11.05 6.01
CA PHE A 570 -7.87 -11.94 6.56
C PHE A 570 -9.19 -11.19 6.76
N PHE A 571 -10.31 -11.93 6.73
CA PHE A 571 -11.65 -11.36 6.88
C PHE A 571 -11.85 -10.61 8.20
N ASN A 572 -11.23 -11.10 9.27
CA ASN A 572 -11.30 -10.57 10.64
C ASN A 572 -10.04 -9.76 11.03
N ASN A 573 -9.43 -9.06 10.06
CA ASN A 573 -8.20 -8.31 10.27
C ASN A 573 -8.33 -7.18 11.31
N ASP A 574 -9.52 -6.62 11.49
CA ASP A 574 -9.86 -5.62 12.49
C ASP A 574 -9.61 -6.13 13.91
N LEU A 575 -9.97 -7.39 14.19
CA LEU A 575 -9.77 -8.02 15.50
C LEU A 575 -8.29 -8.16 15.83
N LYS A 576 -7.48 -8.47 14.82
CA LYS A 576 -6.02 -8.59 14.96
C LYS A 576 -5.43 -7.26 15.40
N ASP A 577 -5.86 -6.18 14.76
CA ASP A 577 -5.29 -4.85 14.96
C ASP A 577 -5.64 -4.41 16.37
N ARG A 578 -6.91 -4.54 16.75
CA ARG A 578 -7.41 -4.23 18.10
C ARG A 578 -6.70 -5.02 19.19
N ALA A 579 -6.43 -6.32 18.96
CA ALA A 579 -5.72 -7.15 19.93
C ALA A 579 -4.24 -6.75 20.08
N ILE A 580 -3.55 -6.42 18.98
CA ILE A 580 -2.16 -5.94 19.05
C ILE A 580 -2.10 -4.53 19.65
N PHE A 581 -3.07 -3.66 19.36
CA PHE A 581 -3.20 -2.36 20.02
C PHE A 581 -3.39 -2.51 21.53
N LEU A 582 -4.26 -3.41 21.99
CA LEU A 582 -4.42 -3.70 23.41
C LEU A 582 -3.07 -4.10 24.05
N LEU A 583 -2.34 -5.03 23.41
CA LEU A 583 -1.01 -5.45 23.85
C LEU A 583 -0.01 -4.29 23.94
N CYS A 584 0.05 -3.43 22.93
CA CYS A 584 0.95 -2.27 22.90
C CYS A 584 0.53 -1.21 23.94
N SER A 585 -0.77 -1.00 24.12
CA SER A 585 -1.32 -0.07 25.12
C SER A 585 -1.00 -0.51 26.55
N LEU A 586 -1.00 -1.82 26.84
CA LEU A 586 -0.62 -2.33 28.15
C LEU A 586 0.86 -2.07 28.49
N THR A 587 1.73 -1.91 27.48
CA THR A 587 3.19 -1.85 27.64
C THR A 587 3.80 -0.53 27.19
N ARG A 588 2.97 0.51 27.01
CA ARG A 588 3.40 1.86 26.58
C ARG A 588 4.21 1.83 25.26
N ASN A 589 3.90 0.89 24.37
CA ASN A 589 4.56 0.73 23.07
C ASN A 589 3.79 1.42 21.92
N ILE A 590 3.13 2.54 22.20
CA ILE A 590 2.44 3.36 21.17
C ILE A 590 2.98 4.79 21.25
N GLY A 591 3.43 5.32 20.10
CA GLY A 591 3.82 6.72 19.98
C GLY A 591 5.17 7.09 20.62
N THR A 592 6.09 6.14 20.76
CA THR A 592 7.45 6.39 21.30
C THR A 592 8.54 6.01 20.31
N HIS A 593 9.68 6.70 20.34
CA HIS A 593 10.84 6.30 19.54
C HIS A 593 11.41 4.96 20.01
N GLY A 594 11.39 3.97 19.12
CA GLY A 594 11.73 2.58 19.39
C GLY A 594 10.56 1.74 19.92
N GLY A 595 9.38 2.32 20.15
CA GLY A 595 8.21 1.64 20.69
C GLY A 595 6.93 2.10 20.00
N ASN A 596 6.43 1.28 19.06
CA ASN A 596 5.29 1.64 18.22
C ASN A 596 4.71 0.41 17.52
N ILE A 597 3.46 0.54 17.04
CA ILE A 597 2.79 -0.43 16.16
C ILE A 597 2.63 0.19 14.77
N GLY A 598 2.90 -0.58 13.72
CA GLY A 598 2.76 -0.11 12.35
C GLY A 598 2.19 -1.17 11.42
N SER A 599 1.37 -0.76 10.46
CA SER A 599 0.89 -1.62 9.38
C SER A 599 1.55 -1.26 8.06
N TYR A 600 2.19 -2.22 7.41
CA TYR A 600 3.01 -1.99 6.22
C TYR A 600 2.47 -2.72 5.00
N ALA A 601 1.83 -1.95 4.11
CA ALA A 601 1.15 -2.43 2.91
C ALA A 601 1.73 -1.77 1.63
N GLY A 602 0.86 -1.19 0.79
CA GLY A 602 1.20 -0.33 -0.36
C GLY A 602 1.32 1.18 -0.04
N ASN A 603 1.51 1.96 -1.11
CA ASN A 603 1.91 3.37 -1.14
C ASN A 603 0.75 4.37 -0.84
N TYR A 604 0.09 4.25 0.32
CA TYR A 604 -1.22 4.88 0.57
C TYR A 604 -1.17 6.36 0.98
N ARG A 605 -0.04 6.83 1.52
CA ARG A 605 0.04 8.12 2.23
C ARG A 605 0.08 9.32 1.26
N VAL A 606 -1.10 9.89 1.01
CA VAL A 606 -1.28 11.11 0.20
C VAL A 606 -0.66 12.34 0.87
N ALA A 607 -0.60 12.36 2.21
CA ALA A 607 -0.21 13.52 3.02
C ALA A 607 1.22 14.05 2.76
N PHE A 608 2.05 13.34 2.00
CA PHE A 608 3.36 13.85 1.56
C PHE A 608 3.27 14.89 0.44
N PHE A 609 2.08 15.09 -0.14
CA PHE A 609 1.87 16.04 -1.23
C PHE A 609 0.80 17.05 -0.87
N ASP A 610 1.21 18.31 -0.75
CA ASP A 610 0.29 19.42 -0.57
C ASP A 610 -0.52 19.70 -1.85
N GLY A 611 -1.72 20.25 -1.68
CA GLY A 611 -2.56 20.69 -2.81
C GLY A 611 -3.25 19.56 -3.59
N VAL A 612 -3.06 18.28 -3.26
CA VAL A 612 -3.73 17.17 -3.97
C VAL A 612 -5.26 17.29 -3.92
N GLY A 613 -5.81 17.61 -2.75
CA GLY A 613 -7.24 17.84 -2.59
C GLY A 613 -7.75 18.98 -3.47
N GLN A 614 -6.96 20.06 -3.59
CA GLN A 614 -7.27 21.18 -4.48
C GLN A 614 -7.23 20.78 -5.96
N TYR A 615 -6.25 19.94 -6.34
CA TYR A 615 -6.08 19.47 -7.71
C TYR A 615 -7.22 18.53 -8.17
N ILE A 616 -7.63 17.57 -7.34
CA ILE A 616 -8.66 16.59 -7.71
C ILE A 616 -10.09 17.13 -7.60
N SER A 617 -10.29 18.14 -6.74
CA SER A 617 -11.59 18.76 -6.50
C SER A 617 -11.69 20.17 -7.09
N GLU A 618 -10.77 20.57 -7.96
CA GLU A 618 -10.87 21.84 -8.69
C GLU A 618 -12.21 21.92 -9.43
N ASN A 619 -12.88 23.06 -9.30
CA ASN A 619 -14.19 23.30 -9.86
C ASN A 619 -14.10 23.33 -11.40
N PRO A 620 -14.67 22.33 -12.11
CA PRO A 620 -14.55 22.25 -13.56
C PRO A 620 -15.28 23.38 -14.30
N PHE A 621 -16.19 24.10 -13.65
CA PHE A 621 -16.90 25.26 -14.22
C PHE A 621 -16.20 26.59 -13.98
N ASN A 622 -15.18 26.61 -13.12
CA ASN A 622 -14.44 27.81 -12.76
C ASN A 622 -12.99 27.44 -12.40
N ILE A 623 -12.23 27.07 -13.44
CA ILE A 623 -10.81 26.71 -13.34
C ILE A 623 -9.99 27.99 -13.06
N GLU A 624 -9.09 27.93 -12.09
CA GLU A 624 -8.19 29.04 -11.79
C GLU A 624 -6.96 28.93 -12.70
N ALA A 625 -6.76 29.95 -13.55
CA ALA A 625 -5.64 30.01 -14.48
C ALA A 625 -4.45 30.80 -13.92
N ASP A 626 -4.67 31.58 -12.85
CA ASP A 626 -3.64 32.34 -12.14
C ASP A 626 -2.89 31.43 -11.16
N GLU A 627 -1.64 31.11 -11.50
CA GLU A 627 -0.78 30.24 -10.68
C GLU A 627 -0.46 30.81 -9.29
N THR A 628 -0.73 32.09 -9.04
CA THR A 628 -0.50 32.75 -7.74
C THR A 628 -1.67 32.61 -6.78
N LYS A 629 -2.81 32.07 -7.23
CA LYS A 629 -4.03 31.92 -6.43
C LYS A 629 -4.36 30.45 -6.14
N PRO A 630 -4.97 30.16 -4.97
CA PRO A 630 -5.47 28.82 -4.70
C PRO A 630 -6.62 28.48 -5.66
N SER A 631 -6.74 27.22 -6.05
CA SER A 631 -7.82 26.81 -6.96
C SER A 631 -9.19 26.94 -6.30
N ASN A 632 -10.20 27.29 -7.09
CA ASN A 632 -11.58 27.22 -6.64
C ASN A 632 -12.00 25.75 -6.53
N VAL A 633 -12.29 25.26 -5.33
CA VAL A 633 -12.59 23.85 -5.07
C VAL A 633 -14.09 23.61 -4.95
N ARG A 634 -14.58 22.63 -5.71
CA ARG A 634 -15.90 22.03 -5.53
C ARG A 634 -15.86 20.56 -5.93
N GLN A 635 -16.16 19.71 -4.96
CA GLN A 635 -16.24 18.27 -5.18
C GLN A 635 -17.65 17.88 -5.66
N TYR A 636 -17.72 17.45 -6.92
CA TYR A 636 -18.89 16.92 -7.60
C TYR A 636 -18.95 15.39 -7.57
N PHE A 637 -17.80 14.73 -7.52
CA PHE A 637 -17.74 13.27 -7.43
C PHE A 637 -17.87 12.77 -5.99
N LYS A 638 -18.38 11.55 -5.83
CA LYS A 638 -18.44 10.86 -4.53
C LYS A 638 -17.55 9.62 -4.54
N TYR A 639 -16.83 9.38 -3.44
CA TYR A 639 -16.07 8.15 -3.27
C TYR A 639 -16.99 6.95 -3.04
N GLU A 640 -16.62 5.80 -3.60
CA GLU A 640 -17.34 4.54 -3.51
C GLU A 640 -16.33 3.40 -3.38
N SER A 641 -16.66 2.39 -2.57
CA SER A 641 -15.78 1.23 -2.41
C SER A 641 -15.82 0.34 -3.64
N ALA A 642 -14.65 0.01 -4.20
CA ALA A 642 -14.58 -0.91 -5.35
C ALA A 642 -15.00 -2.35 -4.98
N HIS A 643 -15.08 -2.69 -3.69
CA HIS A 643 -15.59 -4.00 -3.23
C HIS A 643 -17.02 -4.29 -3.69
N TYR A 644 -17.86 -3.26 -3.81
CA TYR A 644 -19.24 -3.47 -4.23
C TYR A 644 -19.32 -3.98 -5.67
N TYR A 645 -18.43 -3.52 -6.55
CA TYR A 645 -18.33 -4.07 -7.91
C TYR A 645 -17.98 -5.55 -7.91
N ASN A 646 -17.08 -5.97 -7.02
CA ASN A 646 -16.74 -7.37 -6.82
C ASN A 646 -17.92 -8.22 -6.30
N HIS A 647 -18.91 -7.56 -5.71
CA HIS A 647 -20.19 -8.14 -5.35
C HIS A 647 -21.32 -7.76 -6.34
N GLY A 648 -20.99 -7.52 -7.61
CA GLY A 648 -21.97 -7.28 -8.68
C GLY A 648 -22.77 -5.99 -8.50
N ASP A 649 -22.19 -4.97 -7.87
CA ASP A 649 -22.84 -3.72 -7.45
C ASP A 649 -24.01 -3.93 -6.46
N THR A 650 -24.05 -5.07 -5.78
CA THR A 650 -25.16 -5.43 -4.88
C THR A 650 -24.92 -4.84 -3.49
N PRO A 651 -25.85 -4.04 -2.93
CA PRO A 651 -25.78 -3.65 -1.54
C PRO A 651 -26.16 -4.82 -0.62
N LEU A 652 -25.61 -4.83 0.60
CA LEU A 652 -25.91 -5.86 1.59
C LEU A 652 -27.35 -5.70 2.09
N ARG A 653 -28.19 -6.69 1.79
CA ARG A 653 -29.55 -6.84 2.34
C ARG A 653 -29.70 -8.16 3.08
N ILE A 654 -30.39 -8.13 4.22
CA ILE A 654 -30.86 -9.33 4.90
C ILE A 654 -32.37 -9.17 5.09
N GLY A 655 -33.14 -9.97 4.35
CA GLY A 655 -34.58 -9.74 4.17
C GLY A 655 -34.84 -8.33 3.59
N ASN A 656 -35.76 -7.60 4.21
CA ASN A 656 -36.11 -6.23 3.78
C ASN A 656 -35.15 -5.16 4.33
N LYS A 657 -34.19 -5.52 5.18
CA LYS A 657 -33.29 -4.56 5.83
C LYS A 657 -32.04 -4.33 4.98
N LEU A 658 -31.78 -3.06 4.68
CA LEU A 658 -30.59 -2.60 3.95
C LEU A 658 -29.46 -2.25 4.94
N PHE A 659 -28.43 -3.08 4.99
CA PHE A 659 -27.29 -2.92 5.92
C PHE A 659 -26.20 -2.01 5.40
N THR A 660 -26.03 -1.87 4.08
CA THR A 660 -25.07 -0.94 3.47
C THR A 660 -25.29 0.52 3.88
N GLY A 661 -26.52 0.88 4.25
CA GLY A 661 -26.88 2.24 4.66
C GLY A 661 -26.83 3.25 3.51
N LYS A 662 -27.18 4.52 3.79
CA LYS A 662 -27.29 5.56 2.76
C LYS A 662 -25.95 6.19 2.38
N SER A 663 -25.01 6.29 3.32
CA SER A 663 -23.73 6.98 3.12
C SER A 663 -22.81 6.26 2.13
N HIS A 664 -22.83 4.92 2.10
CA HIS A 664 -21.91 4.09 1.31
C HIS A 664 -22.59 3.33 0.16
N MET A 665 -23.82 3.70 -0.20
CA MET A 665 -24.59 3.01 -1.25
C MET A 665 -23.82 2.97 -2.59
N PRO A 666 -23.54 1.78 -3.16
CA PRO A 666 -22.98 1.67 -4.49
C PRO A 666 -24.01 2.09 -5.53
N THR A 667 -23.52 2.59 -6.66
CA THR A 667 -24.32 2.89 -7.84
C THR A 667 -24.02 1.87 -8.95
N PRO A 668 -24.95 1.60 -9.89
CA PRO A 668 -24.72 0.71 -11.03
C PRO A 668 -23.43 1.02 -11.80
N THR A 669 -22.72 -0.01 -12.26
CA THR A 669 -21.48 0.17 -13.04
C THR A 669 -21.71 -0.03 -14.55
N LYS A 670 -21.32 0.96 -15.36
CA LYS A 670 -21.39 0.89 -16.85
C LYS A 670 -20.08 1.16 -17.56
N SER A 671 -19.15 1.89 -16.95
CA SER A 671 -17.78 2.03 -17.41
C SER A 671 -16.81 2.10 -16.24
N LEU A 672 -15.60 1.62 -16.50
CA LEU A 672 -14.50 1.64 -15.55
C LEU A 672 -13.29 2.28 -16.21
N MET A 673 -12.75 3.32 -15.57
CA MET A 673 -11.52 3.96 -15.96
C MET A 673 -10.48 3.75 -14.86
N PHE A 674 -9.44 3.00 -15.19
CA PHE A 674 -8.37 2.66 -14.27
C PHE A 674 -7.04 3.23 -14.72
N ALA A 675 -6.29 3.74 -13.74
CA ALA A 675 -4.85 3.90 -13.84
C ALA A 675 -4.18 2.99 -12.80
N ASN A 676 -3.39 2.03 -13.27
CA ASN A 676 -2.51 1.20 -12.43
C ASN A 676 -1.06 1.41 -12.88
N ALA A 677 -0.12 1.41 -11.93
CA ALA A 677 1.31 1.53 -12.19
C ALA A 677 1.97 0.20 -12.56
#